data_AF-A0A958BT70-F1
#
_entry.id   AF-A0A958BT70-F1
#
_cell.length_a   1.000
_cell.length_b   1.000
_cell.length_c   1.000
_cell.angle_alpha   90.00
_cell.angle_beta   90.00
_cell.angle_gamma   90.00
#
_symmetry.space_group_name_H-M   'P 1'
#
loop_
_entity.id
_entity.type
_entity.pdbx_description
1 polymer ?
#
loop_
_entity_poly.entity_id
_entity_poly.type
_entity_poly.pdbx_seq_one_letter_code
_entity_poly.pdbx_strand_id
1 'polypeptide(L)'
;MSQTQTIDPTLVQIVFETDVLKITWPADAVPEGYSVLVVVTDSGGAALSPAPDIQYSGTSATVSGSALVDGAQINVALSLIAPANTPTSITLQTLPQVDAPRLRFSIDGIDITWTPVSGADRYLFDVQDENGETALVPTLLDPDHPNQARIAFDDLAEKATYRIRVRAGAAHALGPWSDFTSISIDKTLPINPDLLALYQRLQSAGSSPQLGPDLVQASNITGLFTSLLGVADQTLPVENAQLSATPSSVTLQGDITLFNVTPLASTFIFTVPSAMVQMKLSVTLGSISITDLQTAALAPPDIFTSDDSMNWAGELANIENALLQVDSQTGEALVTSTGDGSAWSVLGLSNATLGKVQPELQTTVLIAAEPKHYVARLTTQLDLSSNHQLNVYLQLPTGYNPWELGLREPFYVGGFADIYALFGGNRLAVPTQFESLGQLTLNQLMMRHPPQSHRWSWYVAATLTAPPAADAADAGTAPTWTIISNVLELEQLSMTLDADVYETADGFLTASAGTIGARFRLGSLTALDVLVQVPDQGGAWTLSAGTSQAFQLSDTAQLLNEDGTALSASMSKIGATDGFTLEQLRVSFNPDTPQITAFSVAFTIQNWTIDGLPWFTMNQIRAQLDVQNPREAAQRLIQGELSSVMTIGSVQVGVLTAFDQQAIWQVRLRAQSAQLGSLDDLSNFVSSGSVTSALPAGLPMDGGLQMAAFTMRYDSQNKYLPEATFGLEAALGWDVLPGVFYIDAIH
;
A
#
# COMPACT_ATOMS: atom_id res chain seq x y z
N MET A 1 -33.12 5.93 -65.52
CA MET A 1 -32.45 6.15 -64.21
C MET A 1 -32.35 4.79 -63.54
N SER A 2 -31.19 4.12 -63.59
CA SER A 2 -30.98 2.89 -62.81
C SER A 2 -30.37 3.29 -61.46
N GLN A 3 -31.09 2.99 -60.37
CA GLN A 3 -30.51 3.09 -59.03
C GLN A 3 -29.45 1.99 -58.90
N THR A 4 -28.25 2.38 -58.49
CA THR A 4 -27.19 1.44 -58.14
C THR A 4 -27.47 0.98 -56.71
N GLN A 5 -27.65 -0.32 -56.50
CA GLN A 5 -27.51 -0.92 -55.17
C GLN A 5 -26.26 -1.78 -55.18
N THR A 6 -25.30 -1.38 -54.36
CA THR A 6 -24.09 -2.17 -54.08
C THR A 6 -24.41 -3.08 -52.91
N ILE A 7 -23.99 -4.34 -52.96
CA ILE A 7 -23.92 -5.16 -51.73
C ILE A 7 -22.88 -4.46 -50.84
N ASP A 8 -23.23 -4.22 -49.58
CA ASP A 8 -22.30 -3.67 -48.61
C ASP A 8 -21.08 -4.61 -48.53
N PRO A 9 -19.87 -4.15 -48.87
CA PRO A 9 -18.68 -4.99 -48.88
C PRO A 9 -18.36 -5.58 -47.51
N THR A 10 -18.87 -4.99 -46.41
CA THR A 10 -18.68 -5.53 -45.06
C THR A 10 -19.48 -6.81 -44.79
N LEU A 11 -20.51 -7.09 -45.59
CA LEU A 11 -21.35 -8.28 -45.46
C LEU A 11 -20.82 -9.47 -46.28
N VAL A 12 -19.82 -9.26 -47.13
CA VAL A 12 -19.25 -10.29 -47.99
C VAL A 12 -18.07 -10.95 -47.26
N GLN A 13 -18.17 -12.27 -47.07
CA GLN A 13 -17.07 -13.06 -46.53
C GLN A 13 -16.26 -13.66 -47.67
N ILE A 14 -14.99 -13.27 -47.78
CA ILE A 14 -14.05 -13.86 -48.73
C ILE A 14 -13.04 -14.68 -47.94
N VAL A 15 -12.86 -15.94 -48.32
CA VAL A 15 -11.95 -16.89 -47.69
C VAL A 15 -11.10 -17.50 -48.80
N PHE A 16 -9.78 -17.37 -48.71
CA PHE A 16 -8.84 -18.05 -49.60
C PHE A 16 -8.26 -19.26 -48.90
N GLU A 17 -8.55 -20.46 -49.41
CA GLU A 17 -8.09 -21.72 -48.86
C GLU A 17 -7.65 -22.64 -50.01
N THR A 18 -6.42 -23.16 -49.96
CA THR A 18 -5.94 -24.21 -50.88
C THR A 18 -6.07 -23.86 -52.37
N ASP A 19 -5.58 -22.68 -52.78
CA ASP A 19 -5.65 -22.14 -54.15
C ASP A 19 -7.09 -21.89 -54.66
N VAL A 20 -8.05 -21.84 -53.75
CA VAL A 20 -9.46 -21.59 -54.04
C VAL A 20 -9.95 -20.39 -53.24
N LEU A 21 -10.55 -19.43 -53.92
CA LEU A 21 -11.19 -18.28 -53.30
C LEU A 21 -12.69 -18.54 -53.16
N LYS A 22 -13.15 -18.72 -51.94
CA LYS A 22 -14.57 -18.84 -51.61
C LYS A 22 -15.13 -17.50 -51.19
N ILE A 23 -16.14 -17.04 -51.90
CA ILE A 23 -16.84 -15.77 -51.68
C ILE A 23 -18.26 -16.11 -51.24
N THR A 24 -18.69 -15.62 -50.09
CA THR A 24 -20.03 -15.87 -49.53
C THR A 24 -20.70 -14.55 -49.20
N TRP A 25 -21.99 -14.43 -49.47
CA TRP A 25 -22.80 -13.25 -49.15
C TRP A 25 -24.11 -13.67 -48.48
N PRO A 26 -24.80 -12.78 -47.75
CA PRO A 26 -26.10 -13.08 -47.16
C PRO A 26 -27.17 -13.28 -48.23
N ALA A 27 -28.13 -14.18 -48.02
CA ALA A 27 -29.21 -14.45 -48.98
C ALA A 27 -30.10 -13.22 -49.21
N ASP A 28 -30.36 -12.47 -48.15
CA ASP A 28 -31.14 -11.24 -48.12
C ASP A 28 -30.40 -10.03 -48.71
N ALA A 29 -29.08 -10.14 -48.94
CA ALA A 29 -28.30 -9.12 -49.64
C ALA A 29 -28.54 -9.12 -51.17
N VAL A 30 -29.25 -10.11 -51.70
CA VAL A 30 -29.59 -10.22 -53.14
C VAL A 30 -31.10 -10.03 -53.31
N PRO A 31 -31.56 -8.86 -53.81
CA PRO A 31 -32.98 -8.63 -54.05
C PRO A 31 -33.57 -9.65 -55.05
N GLU A 32 -34.84 -10.00 -54.86
CA GLU A 32 -35.54 -10.94 -55.73
C GLU A 32 -35.50 -10.47 -57.19
N GLY A 33 -35.05 -11.35 -58.09
CA GLY A 33 -34.88 -11.07 -59.53
C GLY A 33 -33.48 -10.62 -59.96
N TYR A 34 -32.53 -10.47 -59.04
CA TYR A 34 -31.12 -10.17 -59.35
C TYR A 34 -30.23 -11.43 -59.22
N SER A 35 -29.11 -11.43 -59.93
CA SER A 35 -28.05 -12.44 -59.78
C SER A 35 -26.72 -11.77 -59.47
N VAL A 36 -25.88 -12.42 -58.66
CA VAL A 36 -24.53 -11.93 -58.34
C VAL A 36 -23.58 -12.40 -59.42
N LEU A 37 -22.82 -11.47 -60.00
CA LEU A 37 -21.64 -11.76 -60.78
C LEU A 37 -20.41 -11.41 -59.96
N VAL A 38 -19.55 -12.41 -59.81
CA VAL A 38 -18.20 -12.26 -59.33
C VAL A 38 -17.30 -11.97 -60.51
N VAL A 39 -16.62 -10.84 -60.47
CA VAL A 39 -15.54 -10.48 -61.39
C VAL A 39 -14.24 -10.46 -60.60
N VAL A 40 -13.25 -11.19 -61.09
CA VAL A 40 -11.91 -11.20 -60.51
C VAL A 40 -10.93 -10.61 -61.52
N THR A 41 -10.27 -9.54 -61.11
CA THR A 41 -9.27 -8.81 -61.91
C THR A 41 -7.96 -8.74 -61.14
N ASP A 42 -6.87 -8.38 -61.80
CA ASP A 42 -5.63 -8.02 -61.09
C ASP A 42 -5.77 -6.68 -60.36
N SER A 43 -4.73 -6.30 -59.60
CA SER A 43 -4.66 -5.01 -58.90
C SER A 43 -4.80 -3.78 -59.82
N GLY A 44 -4.49 -3.90 -61.11
CA GLY A 44 -4.67 -2.87 -62.13
C GLY A 44 -6.06 -2.84 -62.77
N GLY A 45 -6.94 -3.77 -62.40
CA GLY A 45 -8.29 -3.91 -62.95
C GLY A 45 -8.36 -4.66 -64.29
N ALA A 46 -7.27 -5.29 -64.73
CA ALA A 46 -7.27 -6.11 -65.94
C ALA A 46 -7.79 -7.52 -65.66
N ALA A 47 -8.40 -8.16 -66.66
CA ALA A 47 -8.86 -9.54 -66.56
C ALA A 47 -7.66 -10.49 -66.37
N LEU A 48 -7.77 -11.41 -65.41
CA LEU A 48 -6.75 -12.42 -65.17
C LEU A 48 -6.58 -13.32 -66.41
N SER A 49 -5.33 -13.70 -66.71
CA SER A 49 -4.99 -14.61 -67.81
C SER A 49 -4.08 -15.74 -67.29
N PRO A 50 -4.49 -17.02 -67.37
CA PRO A 50 -5.80 -17.49 -67.85
C PRO A 50 -6.95 -17.05 -66.94
N ALA A 51 -8.15 -16.90 -67.51
CA ALA A 51 -9.34 -16.52 -66.74
C ALA A 51 -9.65 -17.62 -65.69
N PRO A 52 -9.97 -17.24 -64.44
CA PRO A 52 -10.33 -18.21 -63.42
C PRO A 52 -11.68 -18.86 -63.71
N ASP A 53 -11.85 -20.10 -63.24
CA ASP A 53 -13.14 -20.79 -63.22
C ASP A 53 -13.95 -20.32 -62.01
N ILE A 54 -15.20 -19.91 -62.24
CA ILE A 54 -16.10 -19.37 -61.22
C ILE A 54 -17.37 -20.22 -61.17
N GLN A 55 -17.54 -20.93 -60.06
CA GLN A 55 -18.71 -21.79 -59.82
C GLN A 55 -19.61 -21.16 -58.75
N TYR A 56 -20.87 -20.93 -59.10
CA TYR A 56 -21.87 -20.34 -58.21
C TYR A 56 -22.71 -21.41 -57.53
N SER A 57 -22.95 -21.25 -56.23
CA SER A 57 -23.82 -22.11 -55.43
C SER A 57 -24.64 -21.25 -54.46
N GLY A 58 -25.81 -20.80 -54.93
CA GLY A 58 -26.75 -20.00 -54.15
C GLY A 58 -26.15 -18.68 -53.69
N THR A 59 -25.82 -18.61 -52.40
CA THR A 59 -25.24 -17.43 -51.73
C THR A 59 -23.71 -17.42 -51.70
N SER A 60 -23.07 -18.23 -52.55
CA SER A 60 -21.62 -18.30 -52.62
C SER A 60 -21.12 -18.49 -54.05
N ALA A 61 -19.88 -18.09 -54.29
CA ALA A 61 -19.11 -18.40 -55.47
C ALA A 61 -17.73 -18.94 -55.08
N THR A 62 -17.27 -19.91 -55.85
CA THR A 62 -15.94 -20.51 -55.70
C THR A 62 -15.14 -20.15 -56.94
N VAL A 63 -14.04 -19.44 -56.76
CA VAL A 63 -13.14 -19.00 -57.82
C VAL A 63 -11.86 -19.82 -57.71
N SER A 64 -11.49 -20.51 -58.78
CA SER A 64 -10.30 -21.36 -58.84
C SER A 64 -9.55 -21.16 -60.15
N GLY A 65 -8.24 -21.41 -60.17
CA GLY A 65 -7.45 -21.34 -61.40
C GLY A 65 -6.00 -20.95 -61.14
N SER A 66 -5.13 -21.24 -62.12
CA SER A 66 -3.68 -21.06 -61.97
C SER A 66 -3.22 -19.59 -61.84
N ALA A 67 -4.11 -18.62 -62.06
CA ALA A 67 -3.84 -17.20 -61.84
C ALA A 67 -4.07 -16.75 -60.38
N LEU A 68 -4.73 -17.58 -59.57
CA LEU A 68 -4.95 -17.36 -58.14
C LEU A 68 -3.85 -18.07 -57.36
N VAL A 69 -2.68 -17.43 -57.30
CA VAL A 69 -1.54 -17.90 -56.50
C VAL A 69 -1.43 -17.11 -55.21
N ASP A 70 -0.90 -17.75 -54.17
CA ASP A 70 -0.62 -17.10 -52.89
C ASP A 70 0.21 -15.81 -53.08
N GLY A 71 -0.18 -14.73 -52.38
CA GLY A 71 0.43 -13.41 -52.49
C GLY A 71 0.01 -12.54 -53.69
N ALA A 72 -0.85 -13.02 -54.58
CA ALA A 72 -1.37 -12.21 -55.69
C ALA A 72 -2.33 -11.11 -55.19
N GLN A 73 -2.11 -9.86 -55.60
CA GLN A 73 -3.08 -8.79 -55.40
C GLN A 73 -4.14 -8.83 -56.50
N ILE A 74 -5.33 -9.26 -56.13
CA ILE A 74 -6.49 -9.35 -57.01
C ILE A 74 -7.62 -8.45 -56.51
N ASN A 75 -8.45 -7.99 -57.43
CA ASN A 75 -9.64 -7.21 -57.13
C ASN A 75 -10.87 -8.08 -57.38
N VAL A 76 -11.66 -8.27 -56.32
CA VAL A 76 -12.88 -9.08 -56.35
C VAL A 76 -14.08 -8.17 -56.26
N ALA A 77 -14.85 -8.15 -57.32
CA ALA A 77 -16.08 -7.38 -57.39
C ALA A 77 -17.29 -8.29 -57.40
N LEU A 78 -18.25 -7.97 -56.53
CA LEU A 78 -19.58 -8.55 -56.57
C LEU A 78 -20.52 -7.49 -57.13
N SER A 79 -21.08 -7.78 -58.29
CA SER A 79 -22.07 -6.92 -58.93
C SER A 79 -23.41 -7.65 -58.96
N LEU A 80 -24.46 -7.01 -58.46
CA LEU A 80 -25.83 -7.46 -58.69
C LEU A 80 -26.18 -7.09 -60.13
N ILE A 81 -26.25 -8.08 -61.03
CA ILE A 81 -26.58 -7.82 -62.42
C ILE A 81 -28.10 -7.78 -62.61
N ALA A 82 -28.61 -6.59 -62.96
CA ALA A 82 -29.35 -6.36 -64.21
C ALA A 82 -28.46 -5.42 -65.07
N PRO A 83 -28.40 -5.54 -66.42
CA PRO A 83 -27.13 -5.51 -67.15
C PRO A 83 -26.24 -4.26 -66.93
N ALA A 84 -24.99 -4.60 -66.56
CA ALA A 84 -23.72 -3.87 -66.54
C ALA A 84 -23.48 -2.79 -65.46
N ASN A 85 -22.46 -3.02 -64.59
CA ASN A 85 -21.59 -2.04 -63.91
C ASN A 85 -20.41 -2.69 -63.11
N THR A 86 -19.57 -1.83 -62.50
CA THR A 86 -18.08 -1.80 -62.25
C THR A 86 -17.54 -2.39 -60.91
N PRO A 87 -16.21 -2.70 -60.78
CA PRO A 87 -15.63 -3.50 -59.67
C PRO A 87 -15.08 -2.80 -58.40
N THR A 88 -14.99 -3.55 -57.28
CA THR A 88 -14.35 -3.21 -55.97
C THR A 88 -13.07 -4.05 -55.73
N SER A 89 -12.05 -3.50 -55.03
CA SER A 89 -10.78 -4.18 -54.72
C SER A 89 -10.71 -4.70 -53.28
N ILE A 90 -10.27 -5.95 -53.06
CA ILE A 90 -10.02 -6.53 -51.72
C ILE A 90 -8.62 -7.16 -51.74
N THR A 91 -7.74 -6.73 -50.84
CA THR A 91 -6.40 -7.34 -50.70
C THR A 91 -6.49 -8.59 -49.84
N LEU A 92 -6.12 -9.74 -50.40
CA LEU A 92 -6.03 -11.00 -49.69
C LEU A 92 -4.69 -11.09 -48.96
N GLN A 93 -4.74 -11.37 -47.66
CA GLN A 93 -3.56 -11.60 -46.83
C GLN A 93 -3.60 -13.05 -46.34
N THR A 94 -2.55 -13.83 -46.58
CA THR A 94 -2.41 -15.17 -46.01
C THR A 94 -1.73 -15.09 -44.65
N LEU A 95 -2.28 -15.82 -43.67
CA LEU A 95 -1.73 -15.88 -42.31
C LEU A 95 -0.93 -17.16 -42.10
N PRO A 96 0.24 -17.09 -41.46
CA PRO A 96 1.01 -18.29 -41.12
C PRO A 96 0.24 -19.23 -40.20
N GLN A 97 0.58 -20.52 -40.24
CA GLN A 97 0.13 -21.49 -39.24
C GLN A 97 0.71 -21.14 -37.87
N VAL A 98 -0.12 -21.18 -36.84
CA VAL A 98 0.34 -21.07 -35.44
C VAL A 98 0.95 -22.41 -35.03
N ASP A 99 2.05 -22.39 -34.28
CA ASP A 99 2.59 -23.60 -33.67
C ASP A 99 1.60 -24.25 -32.69
N ALA A 100 1.79 -25.54 -32.38
CA ALA A 100 0.99 -26.22 -31.36
C ALA A 100 1.06 -25.46 -30.01
N PRO A 101 -0.09 -25.18 -29.36
CA PRO A 101 -0.10 -24.41 -28.12
C PRO A 101 0.54 -25.21 -26.98
N ARG A 102 1.21 -24.52 -26.06
CA ARG A 102 1.69 -25.12 -24.82
C ARG A 102 0.59 -25.02 -23.77
N LEU A 103 0.29 -26.15 -23.14
CA LEU A 103 -0.74 -26.28 -22.12
C LEU A 103 -0.11 -26.50 -20.75
N ARG A 104 -0.61 -25.81 -19.73
CA ARG A 104 -0.22 -26.03 -18.34
C ARG A 104 -1.46 -26.03 -17.46
N PHE A 105 -1.67 -27.11 -16.71
CA PHE A 105 -2.73 -27.17 -15.71
C PHE A 105 -2.22 -26.59 -14.38
N SER A 106 -3.08 -25.78 -13.73
CA SER A 106 -2.83 -25.12 -12.45
C SER A 106 -4.12 -25.02 -11.64
N ILE A 107 -4.04 -24.48 -10.42
CA ILE A 107 -5.21 -24.21 -9.58
C ILE A 107 -6.18 -23.20 -10.20
N ASP A 108 -5.71 -22.37 -11.14
CA ASP A 108 -6.55 -21.41 -11.85
C ASP A 108 -7.20 -22.02 -13.11
N GLY A 109 -6.78 -23.24 -13.51
CA GLY A 109 -7.28 -23.97 -14.66
C GLY A 109 -6.19 -24.31 -15.69
N ILE A 110 -6.52 -24.33 -16.99
CA ILE A 110 -5.57 -24.60 -18.06
C ILE A 110 -5.08 -23.29 -18.65
N ASP A 111 -3.78 -22.99 -18.46
CA ASP A 111 -3.08 -21.93 -19.16
C ASP A 111 -2.67 -22.42 -20.55
N ILE A 112 -3.08 -21.67 -21.57
CA ILE A 112 -2.83 -21.92 -22.98
C ILE A 112 -1.91 -20.81 -23.47
N THR A 113 -0.73 -21.16 -23.97
CA THR A 113 0.25 -20.19 -24.51
C THR A 113 0.69 -20.59 -25.91
N TRP A 114 0.83 -19.63 -26.82
CA TRP A 114 1.25 -19.87 -28.20
C TRP A 114 2.16 -18.75 -28.72
N THR A 115 2.85 -19.01 -29.83
CA THR A 115 3.69 -18.01 -30.50
C THR A 115 2.80 -17.13 -31.39
N PRO A 116 2.79 -15.79 -31.22
CA PRO A 116 2.06 -14.91 -32.12
C PRO A 116 2.61 -14.96 -33.54
N VAL A 117 1.72 -14.90 -34.52
CA VAL A 117 2.09 -14.82 -35.94
C VAL A 117 1.87 -13.40 -36.48
N SER A 118 2.74 -12.96 -37.38
CA SER A 118 2.67 -11.62 -37.97
C SER A 118 1.39 -11.44 -38.79
N GLY A 119 0.73 -10.30 -38.62
CA GLY A 119 -0.50 -9.95 -39.34
C GLY A 119 -1.80 -10.45 -38.71
N ALA A 120 -1.75 -11.21 -37.61
CA ALA A 120 -2.94 -11.60 -36.87
C ALA A 120 -3.48 -10.44 -36.00
N ASP A 121 -4.79 -10.19 -36.06
CA ASP A 121 -5.52 -9.28 -35.16
C ASP A 121 -6.33 -10.02 -34.08
N ARG A 122 -6.52 -11.34 -34.23
CA ARG A 122 -7.24 -12.19 -33.28
C ARG A 122 -6.79 -13.65 -33.34
N TYR A 123 -7.15 -14.43 -32.32
CA TYR A 123 -6.94 -15.88 -32.28
C TYR A 123 -8.24 -16.62 -31.94
N LEU A 124 -8.42 -17.78 -32.55
CA LEU A 124 -9.58 -18.66 -32.37
C LEU A 124 -9.10 -19.99 -31.79
N PHE A 125 -9.90 -20.57 -30.89
CA PHE A 125 -9.60 -21.83 -30.21
C PHE A 125 -10.59 -22.90 -30.61
N ASP A 126 -10.11 -24.14 -30.70
CA ASP A 126 -10.93 -25.34 -30.78
C ASP A 126 -10.50 -26.25 -29.62
N VAL A 127 -11.38 -26.36 -28.63
CA VAL A 127 -11.20 -27.13 -27.39
C VAL A 127 -12.15 -28.31 -27.43
N GLN A 128 -11.60 -29.51 -27.51
CA GLN A 128 -12.36 -30.75 -27.58
C GLN A 128 -12.16 -31.58 -26.32
N ASP A 129 -13.23 -32.19 -25.82
CA ASP A 129 -13.15 -33.22 -24.78
C ASP A 129 -12.77 -34.60 -25.37
N GLU A 130 -12.82 -35.65 -24.55
CA GLU A 130 -12.53 -37.03 -24.95
C GLU A 130 -13.47 -37.57 -26.04
N ASN A 131 -14.66 -36.98 -26.18
CA ASN A 131 -15.66 -37.36 -27.18
C ASN A 131 -15.52 -36.56 -28.48
N GLY A 132 -14.62 -35.56 -28.53
CA GLY A 132 -14.45 -34.67 -29.67
C GLY A 132 -15.48 -33.54 -29.72
N GLU A 133 -16.25 -33.34 -28.66
CA GLU A 133 -17.24 -32.27 -28.59
C GLU A 133 -16.57 -30.94 -28.20
N THR A 134 -16.97 -29.84 -28.84
CA THR A 134 -16.46 -28.51 -28.49
C THR A 134 -16.92 -28.15 -27.09
N ALA A 135 -15.99 -28.20 -26.14
CA ALA A 135 -16.34 -28.26 -24.72
C ALA A 135 -16.37 -26.90 -24.05
N LEU A 136 -15.41 -26.02 -24.35
CA LEU A 136 -15.11 -24.84 -23.52
C LEU A 136 -14.57 -23.66 -24.35
N VAL A 137 -14.81 -22.44 -23.88
CA VAL A 137 -14.30 -21.19 -24.51
C VAL A 137 -13.21 -20.57 -23.63
N PRO A 138 -11.94 -20.54 -24.10
CA PRO A 138 -10.87 -19.89 -23.36
C PRO A 138 -11.04 -18.36 -23.27
N THR A 139 -10.69 -17.78 -22.13
CA THR A 139 -10.64 -16.33 -21.90
C THR A 139 -9.23 -15.82 -22.15
N LEU A 140 -9.06 -14.79 -22.99
CA LEU A 140 -7.76 -14.14 -23.20
C LEU A 140 -7.31 -13.43 -21.93
N LEU A 141 -6.05 -13.60 -21.53
CA LEU A 141 -5.51 -12.98 -20.33
C LEU A 141 -5.04 -11.53 -20.58
N ASP A 142 -4.60 -11.24 -21.80
CA ASP A 142 -4.20 -9.91 -22.24
C ASP A 142 -4.82 -9.63 -23.62
N PRO A 143 -5.77 -8.68 -23.73
CA PRO A 143 -6.35 -8.26 -25.01
C PRO A 143 -5.34 -7.61 -25.96
N ASP A 144 -4.31 -6.94 -25.40
CA ASP A 144 -3.29 -6.21 -26.16
C ASP A 144 -2.16 -7.14 -26.64
N HIS A 145 -1.96 -8.25 -25.93
CA HIS A 145 -1.04 -9.33 -26.31
C HIS A 145 -1.77 -10.69 -26.29
N PRO A 146 -2.53 -11.03 -27.34
CA PRO A 146 -3.31 -12.25 -27.39
C PRO A 146 -2.37 -13.44 -27.71
N ASN A 147 -1.53 -13.80 -26.75
CA ASN A 147 -0.65 -14.96 -26.80
C ASN A 147 -0.82 -15.88 -25.58
N GLN A 148 -1.78 -15.53 -24.70
CA GLN A 148 -2.15 -16.29 -23.53
C GLN A 148 -3.67 -16.31 -23.36
N ALA A 149 -4.20 -17.48 -23.04
CA ALA A 149 -5.60 -17.70 -22.70
C ALA A 149 -5.72 -18.69 -21.55
N ARG A 150 -6.87 -18.66 -20.87
CA ARG A 150 -7.15 -19.54 -19.74
C ARG A 150 -8.54 -20.15 -19.85
N ILE A 151 -8.63 -21.44 -19.55
CA ILE A 151 -9.89 -22.11 -19.23
C ILE A 151 -9.96 -22.19 -17.71
N ALA A 152 -11.01 -21.66 -17.09
CA ALA A 152 -11.11 -21.59 -15.64
C ALA A 152 -11.19 -22.99 -15.01
N PHE A 153 -10.63 -23.14 -13.82
CA PHE A 153 -10.59 -24.42 -13.11
C PHE A 153 -12.00 -25.04 -12.94
N ASP A 154 -13.00 -24.24 -12.59
CA ASP A 154 -14.36 -24.70 -12.32
C ASP A 154 -15.08 -25.25 -13.56
N ASP A 155 -14.67 -24.81 -14.76
CA ASP A 155 -15.26 -25.25 -16.02
C ASP A 155 -14.75 -26.63 -16.48
N LEU A 156 -13.65 -27.12 -15.88
CA LEU A 156 -13.02 -28.38 -16.26
C LEU A 156 -13.73 -29.56 -15.59
N ALA A 157 -14.01 -30.61 -16.35
CA ALA A 157 -14.49 -31.88 -15.82
C ALA A 157 -13.35 -32.63 -15.10
N GLU A 158 -13.71 -33.34 -14.04
CA GLU A 158 -12.79 -34.23 -13.33
C GLU A 158 -12.48 -35.48 -14.18
N LYS A 159 -11.21 -35.91 -14.21
CA LYS A 159 -10.73 -37.09 -14.94
C LYS A 159 -11.01 -37.05 -16.44
N ALA A 160 -10.91 -35.86 -17.03
CA ALA A 160 -11.13 -35.63 -18.46
C ALA A 160 -9.85 -35.21 -19.17
N THR A 161 -9.70 -35.64 -20.42
CA THR A 161 -8.64 -35.22 -21.33
C THR A 161 -9.17 -34.21 -22.34
N TYR A 162 -8.49 -33.06 -22.42
CA TYR A 162 -8.81 -32.00 -23.37
C TYR A 162 -7.77 -31.94 -24.48
N ARG A 163 -8.23 -31.66 -25.71
CA ARG A 163 -7.39 -31.41 -26.88
C ARG A 163 -7.63 -29.99 -27.36
N ILE A 164 -6.57 -29.20 -27.45
CA ILE A 164 -6.65 -27.77 -27.76
C ILE A 164 -5.78 -27.47 -28.97
N ARG A 165 -6.33 -26.70 -29.92
CA ARG A 165 -5.60 -26.09 -31.04
C ARG A 165 -6.02 -24.65 -31.25
N VAL A 166 -5.16 -23.87 -31.88
CA VAL A 166 -5.29 -22.42 -32.05
C VAL A 166 -5.09 -22.06 -33.53
N ARG A 167 -5.80 -21.06 -34.04
CA ARG A 167 -5.51 -20.45 -35.34
C ARG A 167 -5.54 -18.94 -35.26
N ALA A 168 -4.76 -18.30 -36.13
CA ALA A 168 -4.74 -16.86 -36.29
C ALA A 168 -5.87 -16.38 -37.20
N GLY A 169 -6.38 -15.17 -36.93
CA GLY A 169 -7.31 -14.46 -37.79
C GLY A 169 -6.86 -13.01 -38.00
N ALA A 170 -7.24 -12.47 -39.16
CA ALA A 170 -7.14 -11.06 -39.53
C ALA A 170 -8.44 -10.69 -40.27
N ALA A 171 -8.89 -9.44 -40.24
CA ALA A 171 -10.07 -8.89 -40.94
C ALA A 171 -10.87 -9.88 -41.82
N HIS A 172 -10.31 -10.26 -42.99
CA HIS A 172 -10.92 -11.17 -43.98
C HIS A 172 -10.08 -12.44 -44.27
N ALA A 173 -9.20 -12.85 -43.36
CA ALA A 173 -8.33 -14.01 -43.51
C ALA A 173 -8.32 -14.88 -42.25
N LEU A 174 -8.26 -16.21 -42.45
CA LEU A 174 -8.03 -17.18 -41.39
C LEU A 174 -6.80 -17.99 -41.76
N GLY A 175 -5.87 -18.12 -40.81
CA GLY A 175 -4.76 -19.04 -40.92
C GLY A 175 -5.23 -20.49 -40.73
N PRO A 176 -4.42 -21.47 -41.12
CA PRO A 176 -4.66 -22.87 -40.81
C PRO A 176 -4.62 -23.11 -39.29
N TRP A 177 -5.31 -24.16 -38.86
CA TRP A 177 -5.25 -24.62 -37.47
C TRP A 177 -3.86 -25.16 -37.12
N SER A 178 -3.42 -24.90 -35.89
CA SER A 178 -2.29 -25.60 -35.31
C SER A 178 -2.61 -27.08 -35.06
N ASP A 179 -1.56 -27.86 -34.78
CA ASP A 179 -1.72 -29.23 -34.30
C ASP A 179 -2.37 -29.25 -32.90
N PHE A 180 -3.14 -30.30 -32.62
CA PHE A 180 -3.72 -30.51 -31.31
C PHE A 180 -2.66 -30.80 -30.26
N THR A 181 -2.77 -30.13 -29.11
CA THR A 181 -2.06 -30.50 -27.88
C THR A 181 -3.06 -31.05 -26.87
N SER A 182 -2.72 -32.16 -26.21
CA SER A 182 -3.59 -32.83 -25.24
C SER A 182 -3.13 -32.61 -23.81
N ILE A 183 -4.06 -32.50 -22.87
CA ILE A 183 -3.79 -32.45 -21.42
C ILE A 183 -4.89 -33.20 -20.65
N SER A 184 -4.49 -34.05 -19.70
CA SER A 184 -5.42 -34.78 -18.83
C SER A 184 -5.56 -34.09 -17.48
N ILE A 185 -6.79 -33.96 -17.00
CA ILE A 185 -7.17 -33.24 -15.80
C ILE A 185 -7.63 -34.23 -14.74
N ASP A 186 -6.92 -34.30 -13.62
CA ASP A 186 -7.35 -35.05 -12.44
C ASP A 186 -7.45 -34.11 -11.24
N LYS A 187 -8.67 -33.72 -10.87
CA LYS A 187 -8.93 -32.83 -9.73
C LYS A 187 -8.75 -33.54 -8.38
N THR A 188 -8.55 -34.86 -8.36
CA THR A 188 -8.34 -35.64 -7.13
C THR A 188 -6.88 -35.78 -6.75
N LEU A 189 -5.97 -35.31 -7.60
CA LEU A 189 -4.53 -35.38 -7.37
C LEU A 189 -3.93 -33.98 -7.24
N PRO A 190 -2.87 -33.82 -6.44
CA PRO A 190 -2.16 -32.54 -6.36
C PRO A 190 -1.51 -32.18 -7.70
N ILE A 191 -1.64 -30.91 -8.10
CA ILE A 191 -1.01 -30.38 -9.33
C ILE A 191 0.47 -30.06 -9.07
N ASN A 192 0.80 -29.63 -7.85
CA ASN A 192 2.19 -29.33 -7.48
C ASN A 192 3.00 -30.64 -7.40
N PRO A 193 4.17 -30.72 -8.06
CA PRO A 193 4.96 -31.96 -8.12
C PRO A 193 5.43 -32.45 -6.74
N ASP A 194 5.74 -31.55 -5.81
CA ASP A 194 6.19 -31.91 -4.46
C ASP A 194 5.03 -32.49 -3.63
N LEU A 195 3.83 -31.92 -3.75
CA LEU A 195 2.61 -32.48 -3.13
C LEU A 195 2.22 -33.82 -3.75
N LEU A 196 2.34 -33.96 -5.07
CA LEU A 196 2.04 -35.22 -5.74
C LEU A 196 3.02 -36.33 -5.30
N ALA A 197 4.31 -36.01 -5.22
CA ALA A 197 5.32 -36.92 -4.70
C ALA A 197 5.03 -37.30 -3.24
N LEU A 198 4.64 -36.33 -2.41
CA LEU A 198 4.23 -36.59 -1.02
C LEU A 198 3.00 -37.51 -0.95
N TYR A 199 1.96 -37.23 -1.75
CA TYR A 199 0.76 -38.07 -1.83
C TYR A 199 1.11 -39.51 -2.20
N GLN A 200 1.93 -39.72 -3.22
CA GLN A 200 2.34 -41.06 -3.67
C GLN A 200 3.16 -41.81 -2.59
N ARG A 201 4.04 -41.11 -1.88
CA ARG A 201 4.80 -41.68 -0.76
C ARG A 201 3.88 -42.08 0.40
N LEU A 202 2.93 -41.21 0.78
CA LEU A 202 1.94 -41.50 1.83
C LEU A 202 1.03 -42.67 1.44
N GLN A 203 0.58 -42.71 0.19
CA GLN A 203 -0.24 -43.81 -0.34
C GLN A 203 0.52 -45.15 -0.28
N SER A 204 1.81 -45.14 -0.62
CA SER A 204 2.67 -46.33 -0.58
C SER A 204 2.95 -46.82 0.84
N ALA A 205 2.94 -45.93 1.83
CA ALA A 205 3.14 -46.26 3.23
C ALA A 205 1.91 -46.93 3.89
N GLY A 206 0.73 -46.89 3.24
CA GLY A 206 -0.47 -47.58 3.68
C GLY A 206 -1.17 -46.93 4.87
N SER A 207 -1.81 -47.74 5.73
CA SER A 207 -2.64 -47.27 6.85
C SER A 207 -1.86 -46.83 8.09
N SER A 208 -0.52 -46.95 8.06
CA SER A 208 0.32 -46.64 9.22
C SER A 208 1.61 -45.88 8.83
N PRO A 209 1.51 -44.73 8.14
CA PRO A 209 2.69 -43.98 7.71
C PRO A 209 3.46 -43.42 8.92
N GLN A 210 4.79 -43.36 8.78
CA GLN A 210 5.67 -42.66 9.72
C GLN A 210 6.08 -41.32 9.10
N LEU A 211 5.50 -40.23 9.61
CA LEU A 211 5.83 -38.88 9.15
C LEU A 211 7.23 -38.50 9.66
N GLY A 212 8.24 -38.62 8.81
CA GLY A 212 9.62 -38.23 9.11
C GLY A 212 10.35 -37.66 7.88
N PRO A 213 11.69 -37.45 7.98
CA PRO A 213 12.50 -36.89 6.90
C PRO A 213 12.35 -37.63 5.58
N ASP A 214 12.24 -38.95 5.64
CA ASP A 214 12.12 -39.80 4.45
C ASP A 214 10.80 -39.62 3.70
N LEU A 215 9.74 -39.23 4.41
CA LEU A 215 8.39 -39.17 3.86
C LEU A 215 7.99 -37.74 3.47
N VAL A 216 8.26 -36.77 4.35
CA VAL A 216 7.85 -35.37 4.13
C VAL A 216 8.92 -34.60 3.36
N GLN A 217 10.21 -34.98 3.46
CA GLN A 217 11.35 -34.35 2.79
C GLN A 217 11.49 -32.82 3.02
N ALA A 218 10.84 -32.31 4.07
CA ALA A 218 10.84 -30.89 4.43
C ALA A 218 11.46 -30.74 5.83
N SER A 219 12.69 -30.23 5.88
CA SER A 219 13.48 -30.13 7.12
C SER A 219 12.83 -29.26 8.18
N ASN A 220 12.01 -28.28 7.77
CA ASN A 220 11.18 -27.47 8.66
C ASN A 220 10.11 -28.32 9.36
N ILE A 221 9.40 -29.19 8.64
CA ILE A 221 8.34 -30.03 9.23
C ILE A 221 8.93 -31.03 10.23
N THR A 222 10.04 -31.69 9.87
CA THR A 222 10.70 -32.65 10.76
C THR A 222 11.34 -31.98 11.97
N GLY A 223 11.91 -30.78 11.79
CA GLY A 223 12.41 -29.98 12.90
C GLY A 223 11.31 -29.64 13.91
N LEU A 224 10.08 -29.38 13.45
CA LEU A 224 8.94 -29.09 14.31
C LEU A 224 8.48 -30.32 15.11
N PHE A 225 8.52 -31.52 14.53
CA PHE A 225 8.18 -32.74 15.28
C PHE A 225 9.09 -32.95 16.49
N THR A 226 10.40 -32.74 16.33
CA THR A 226 11.35 -32.89 17.44
C THR A 226 11.27 -31.71 18.41
N SER A 227 11.22 -30.48 17.89
CA SER A 227 11.29 -29.27 18.73
C SER A 227 9.97 -28.94 19.44
N LEU A 228 8.82 -29.03 18.77
CA LEU A 228 7.50 -28.68 19.32
C LEU A 228 6.74 -29.86 19.90
N LEU A 229 6.77 -31.02 19.22
CA LEU A 229 5.96 -32.17 19.61
C LEU A 229 6.70 -33.17 20.50
N GLY A 230 7.98 -32.95 20.78
CA GLY A 230 8.78 -33.83 21.64
C GLY A 230 9.00 -35.24 21.06
N VAL A 231 8.88 -35.40 19.74
CA VAL A 231 9.06 -36.69 19.07
C VAL A 231 10.56 -36.98 18.93
N ALA A 232 11.08 -37.85 19.80
CA ALA A 232 12.52 -38.12 19.95
C ALA A 232 13.18 -38.65 18.67
N ASP A 233 12.50 -39.52 17.93
CA ASP A 233 13.05 -40.21 16.75
C ASP A 233 12.84 -39.43 15.44
N GLN A 234 12.34 -38.19 15.50
CA GLN A 234 11.98 -37.35 14.34
C GLN A 234 10.90 -37.96 13.41
N THR A 235 10.30 -39.07 13.80
CA THR A 235 9.24 -39.77 13.07
C THR A 235 7.97 -39.82 13.90
N LEU A 236 6.87 -39.27 13.38
CA LEU A 236 5.56 -39.33 14.00
C LEU A 236 4.72 -40.44 13.36
N PRO A 237 4.47 -41.57 14.04
CA PRO A 237 3.60 -42.62 13.53
C PRO A 237 2.14 -42.14 13.51
N VAL A 238 1.44 -42.38 12.40
CA VAL A 238 0.01 -42.11 12.24
C VAL A 238 -0.69 -43.45 12.01
N GLU A 239 -1.51 -43.89 12.96
CA GLU A 239 -2.30 -45.12 12.85
C GLU A 239 -3.65 -44.85 12.16
N ASN A 240 -4.29 -45.91 11.64
CA ASN A 240 -5.61 -45.82 10.98
C ASN A 240 -5.71 -44.73 9.91
N ALA A 241 -4.61 -44.51 9.18
CA ALA A 241 -4.49 -43.36 8.31
C ALA A 241 -5.42 -43.43 7.09
N GLN A 242 -6.13 -42.34 6.84
CA GLN A 242 -6.96 -42.07 5.66
C GLN A 242 -6.35 -40.91 4.88
N LEU A 243 -6.06 -41.16 3.61
CA LEU A 243 -5.42 -40.20 2.73
C LEU A 243 -6.43 -39.68 1.70
N SER A 244 -6.54 -38.36 1.58
CA SER A 244 -7.25 -37.69 0.50
C SER A 244 -6.39 -36.57 -0.08
N ALA A 245 -6.71 -36.11 -1.29
CA ALA A 245 -6.00 -35.02 -1.93
C ALA A 245 -6.96 -34.15 -2.75
N THR A 246 -6.53 -32.91 -2.94
CA THR A 246 -7.12 -31.93 -3.84
C THR A 246 -6.00 -31.40 -4.74
N PRO A 247 -6.30 -30.56 -5.75
CA PRO A 247 -5.27 -29.97 -6.61
C PRO A 247 -4.21 -29.16 -5.85
N SER A 248 -4.56 -28.59 -4.69
CA SER A 248 -3.73 -27.69 -3.90
C SER A 248 -3.31 -28.23 -2.53
N SER A 249 -3.82 -29.40 -2.12
CA SER A 249 -3.52 -29.96 -0.80
C SER A 249 -3.49 -31.48 -0.76
N VAL A 250 -2.75 -32.01 0.20
CA VAL A 250 -2.83 -33.43 0.61
C VAL A 250 -3.32 -33.46 2.06
N THR A 251 -4.35 -34.25 2.34
CA THR A 251 -4.92 -34.38 3.68
C THR A 251 -4.72 -35.81 4.17
N LEU A 252 -4.04 -35.95 5.30
CA LEU A 252 -3.87 -37.22 6.01
C LEU A 252 -4.65 -37.12 7.33
N GLN A 253 -5.66 -37.96 7.50
CA GLN A 253 -6.37 -38.13 8.77
C GLN A 253 -5.93 -39.43 9.41
N GLY A 254 -5.82 -39.47 10.74
CA GLY A 254 -5.47 -40.70 11.44
C GLY A 254 -5.26 -40.46 12.92
N ASP A 255 -4.90 -41.51 13.63
CA ASP A 255 -4.68 -41.45 15.08
C ASP A 255 -3.18 -41.31 15.37
N ILE A 256 -2.81 -40.37 16.23
CA ILE A 256 -1.42 -40.21 16.68
C ILE A 256 -1.31 -40.31 18.18
N THR A 257 -0.17 -40.77 18.66
CA THR A 257 0.19 -40.68 20.09
C THR A 257 1.10 -39.48 20.28
N LEU A 258 0.60 -38.48 21.00
CA LEU A 258 1.39 -37.33 21.46
C LEU A 258 1.38 -37.33 22.98
N PHE A 259 2.53 -37.00 23.60
CA PHE A 259 2.64 -36.75 25.05
C PHE A 259 2.20 -37.94 25.93
N ASN A 260 2.37 -39.18 25.45
CA ASN A 260 1.87 -40.41 26.10
C ASN A 260 0.34 -40.46 26.27
N VAL A 261 -0.41 -39.61 25.55
CA VAL A 261 -1.86 -39.64 25.52
C VAL A 261 -2.31 -40.65 24.47
N THR A 262 -3.38 -41.40 24.78
CA THR A 262 -4.01 -42.39 23.90
C THR A 262 -4.25 -41.86 22.49
N PRO A 263 -4.30 -42.72 21.46
CA PRO A 263 -4.40 -42.30 20.06
C PRO A 263 -5.45 -41.19 19.86
N LEU A 264 -5.00 -40.06 19.32
CA LEU A 264 -5.79 -38.85 19.15
C LEU A 264 -6.12 -38.67 17.68
N ALA A 265 -7.41 -38.46 17.39
CA ALA A 265 -7.85 -38.13 16.04
C ALA A 265 -7.16 -36.84 15.58
N SER A 266 -6.40 -36.95 14.50
CA SER A 266 -5.56 -35.89 13.95
C SER A 266 -5.82 -35.70 12.47
N THR A 267 -5.67 -34.46 12.03
CA THR A 267 -5.72 -34.08 10.61
C THR A 267 -4.47 -33.31 10.27
N PHE A 268 -3.71 -33.81 9.30
CA PHE A 268 -2.59 -33.14 8.67
C PHE A 268 -3.03 -32.62 7.30
N ILE A 269 -2.80 -31.35 7.04
CA ILE A 269 -3.04 -30.72 5.74
C ILE A 269 -1.72 -30.20 5.22
N PHE A 270 -1.27 -30.73 4.09
CA PHE A 270 -0.05 -30.30 3.41
C PHE A 270 -0.38 -29.40 2.24
N THR A 271 0.31 -28.26 2.12
CA THR A 271 0.13 -27.26 1.05
C THR A 271 1.49 -26.73 0.56
N VAL A 272 1.53 -26.02 -0.58
CA VAL A 272 2.77 -25.38 -1.10
C VAL A 272 2.49 -23.92 -1.49
N PRO A 273 2.38 -23.00 -0.52
CA PRO A 273 2.10 -21.59 -0.80
C PRO A 273 3.31 -20.83 -1.37
N SER A 274 4.54 -21.25 -1.05
CA SER A 274 5.78 -20.49 -1.34
C SER A 274 6.94 -21.37 -1.83
N ALA A 275 6.65 -22.39 -2.65
CA ALA A 275 7.61 -23.36 -3.20
C ALA A 275 8.25 -24.35 -2.19
N MET A 276 7.74 -24.41 -0.97
CA MET A 276 8.06 -25.46 0.00
C MET A 276 6.78 -26.10 0.54
N VAL A 277 6.84 -27.40 0.83
CA VAL A 277 5.74 -28.10 1.50
C VAL A 277 5.60 -27.56 2.92
N GLN A 278 4.41 -27.08 3.23
CA GLN A 278 3.96 -26.69 4.55
C GLN A 278 2.97 -27.71 5.08
N MET A 279 2.84 -27.80 6.39
CA MET A 279 1.95 -28.70 7.10
C MET A 279 1.19 -27.91 8.16
N LYS A 280 -0.12 -28.08 8.16
CA LYS A 280 -0.99 -27.75 9.28
C LYS A 280 -1.45 -29.03 9.95
N LEU A 281 -1.19 -29.17 11.24
CA LEU A 281 -1.67 -30.28 12.06
C LEU A 281 -2.78 -29.75 12.96
N SER A 282 -3.89 -30.48 13.07
CA SER A 282 -4.96 -30.24 14.03
C SER A 282 -5.26 -31.52 14.80
N VAL A 283 -5.19 -31.48 16.13
CA VAL A 283 -5.34 -32.66 17.02
C VAL A 283 -6.21 -32.30 18.21
N THR A 284 -7.24 -33.09 18.46
CA THR A 284 -8.03 -32.95 19.70
C THR A 284 -7.31 -33.69 20.82
N LEU A 285 -6.74 -32.96 21.77
CA LEU A 285 -6.04 -33.51 22.94
C LEU A 285 -7.00 -33.97 24.05
N GLY A 286 -8.25 -33.52 24.03
CA GLY A 286 -9.23 -33.82 25.09
C GLY A 286 -8.95 -33.01 26.36
N SER A 287 -8.93 -33.65 27.52
CA SER A 287 -8.52 -32.99 28.77
C SER A 287 -7.02 -33.19 28.97
N ILE A 288 -6.25 -32.09 29.05
CA ILE A 288 -4.79 -32.13 29.22
C ILE A 288 -4.36 -31.21 30.36
N SER A 289 -3.43 -31.65 31.20
CA SER A 289 -2.91 -30.83 32.29
C SER A 289 -1.83 -29.86 31.80
N ILE A 290 -1.64 -28.74 32.50
CA ILE A 290 -0.52 -27.82 32.22
C ILE A 290 0.83 -28.54 32.37
N THR A 291 0.95 -29.46 33.33
CA THR A 291 2.15 -30.29 33.52
C THR A 291 2.46 -31.16 32.29
N ASP A 292 1.44 -31.70 31.64
CA ASP A 292 1.62 -32.47 30.40
C ASP A 292 2.08 -31.55 29.25
N LEU A 293 1.51 -30.34 29.14
CA LEU A 293 1.95 -29.34 28.16
C LEU A 293 3.38 -28.83 28.42
N GLN A 294 3.81 -28.73 29.68
CA GLN A 294 5.20 -28.41 30.03
C GLN A 294 6.15 -29.55 29.67
N THR A 295 5.75 -30.79 29.93
CA THR A 295 6.52 -31.98 29.54
C THR A 295 6.66 -32.06 28.02
N ALA A 296 5.63 -31.63 27.29
CA ALA A 296 5.64 -31.43 25.84
C ALA A 296 6.45 -30.21 25.37
N ALA A 297 6.92 -29.36 26.29
CA ALA A 297 7.51 -28.06 26.01
C ALA A 297 6.64 -27.15 25.13
N LEU A 298 5.31 -27.29 25.24
CA LEU A 298 4.25 -26.40 24.72
C LEU A 298 3.81 -25.35 25.76
N ALA A 299 4.39 -25.42 26.96
CA ALA A 299 4.27 -24.41 28.00
C ALA A 299 5.64 -24.19 28.67
N PRO A 300 5.95 -22.96 29.15
CA PRO A 300 7.21 -22.66 29.80
C PRO A 300 7.42 -23.51 31.06
N PRO A 301 8.65 -23.99 31.32
CA PRO A 301 8.97 -24.77 32.51
C PRO A 301 8.91 -23.95 33.81
N ASP A 302 9.05 -22.63 33.71
CA ASP A 302 9.11 -21.66 34.82
C ASP A 302 7.76 -21.02 35.15
N ILE A 303 6.65 -21.49 34.58
CA ILE A 303 5.29 -21.03 34.93
C ILE A 303 5.02 -21.12 36.45
N PHE A 304 5.64 -22.08 37.15
CA PHE A 304 5.49 -22.29 38.58
C PHE A 304 6.71 -21.77 39.36
N THR A 305 7.04 -20.47 39.26
CA THR A 305 7.98 -19.91 40.25
C THR A 305 7.32 -19.92 41.63
N SER A 306 8.07 -20.31 42.66
CA SER A 306 7.63 -20.55 44.04
C SER A 306 7.09 -19.34 44.81
N ASP A 307 6.80 -18.23 44.14
CA ASP A 307 6.17 -17.05 44.74
C ASP A 307 4.65 -17.21 44.58
N ASP A 308 3.98 -17.61 45.67
CA ASP A 308 2.55 -17.98 45.73
C ASP A 308 1.59 -16.93 45.12
N SER A 309 2.06 -15.69 44.93
CA SER A 309 1.29 -14.59 44.38
C SER A 309 0.98 -14.68 42.87
N MET A 310 1.64 -15.56 42.10
CA MET A 310 1.44 -15.70 40.65
C MET A 310 1.06 -17.12 40.17
N ASN A 311 0.51 -17.98 41.04
CA ASN A 311 0.16 -19.37 40.70
C ASN A 311 -1.13 -19.52 39.85
N TRP A 312 -1.29 -18.73 38.78
CA TRP A 312 -2.42 -18.85 37.85
C TRP A 312 -2.49 -20.23 37.18
N ALA A 313 -1.33 -20.87 36.99
CA ALA A 313 -1.27 -22.17 36.35
C ALA A 313 -1.75 -23.32 37.23
N GLY A 314 -1.71 -23.17 38.55
CA GLY A 314 -2.32 -24.12 39.48
C GLY A 314 -3.85 -24.16 39.34
N GLU A 315 -4.46 -23.02 39.01
CA GLU A 315 -5.92 -22.89 38.81
C GLU A 315 -6.37 -23.38 37.42
N LEU A 316 -5.48 -23.36 36.41
CA LEU A 316 -5.71 -23.95 35.08
C LEU A 316 -5.36 -25.45 35.02
N ALA A 317 -5.42 -26.16 36.16
CA ALA A 317 -4.90 -27.51 36.34
C ALA A 317 -5.19 -28.48 35.19
N ASN A 318 -6.35 -28.36 34.53
CA ASN A 318 -6.66 -29.04 33.28
C ASN A 318 -7.31 -28.10 32.26
N ILE A 319 -6.92 -28.24 30.99
CA ILE A 319 -7.56 -27.62 29.83
C ILE A 319 -8.51 -28.66 29.21
N GLU A 320 -9.82 -28.42 29.27
CA GLU A 320 -10.82 -29.31 28.70
C GLU A 320 -11.04 -29.08 27.21
N ASN A 321 -11.24 -30.16 26.44
CA ASN A 321 -11.43 -30.10 24.99
C ASN A 321 -10.32 -29.30 24.28
N ALA A 322 -9.08 -29.48 24.74
CA ALA A 322 -7.92 -28.84 24.14
C ALA A 322 -7.76 -29.31 22.68
N LEU A 323 -7.56 -28.34 21.80
CA LEU A 323 -7.25 -28.51 20.39
C LEU A 323 -5.84 -27.96 20.16
N LEU A 324 -4.93 -28.83 19.75
CA LEU A 324 -3.59 -28.46 19.31
C LEU A 324 -3.60 -28.22 17.81
N GLN A 325 -3.17 -27.03 17.41
CA GLN A 325 -2.90 -26.67 16.01
C GLN A 325 -1.41 -26.39 15.86
N VAL A 326 -0.76 -26.96 14.85
CA VAL A 326 0.64 -26.66 14.53
C VAL A 326 0.73 -26.20 13.09
N ASP A 327 1.38 -25.07 12.83
CA ASP A 327 1.60 -24.53 11.51
C ASP A 327 3.10 -24.46 11.21
N SER A 328 3.54 -25.26 10.23
CA SER A 328 4.96 -25.28 9.88
C SER A 328 5.46 -24.05 9.15
N GLN A 329 4.55 -23.22 8.63
CA GLN A 329 4.91 -21.99 7.94
C GLN A 329 5.34 -20.91 8.93
N THR A 330 4.62 -20.80 10.06
CA THR A 330 4.92 -19.83 11.11
C THR A 330 5.81 -20.41 12.21
N GLY A 331 5.93 -21.73 12.29
CA GLY A 331 6.65 -22.41 13.38
C GLY A 331 5.88 -22.34 14.70
N GLU A 332 4.55 -22.17 14.64
CA GLU A 332 3.69 -21.98 15.79
C GLU A 332 2.95 -23.27 16.15
N ALA A 333 2.87 -23.54 17.45
CA ALA A 333 1.94 -24.48 18.06
C ALA A 333 0.95 -23.71 18.93
N LEU A 334 -0.33 -23.81 18.63
CA LEU A 334 -1.42 -23.17 19.33
C LEU A 334 -2.28 -24.23 20.00
N VAL A 335 -2.40 -24.19 21.33
CA VAL A 335 -3.32 -25.02 22.10
C VAL A 335 -4.49 -24.15 22.54
N THR A 336 -5.66 -24.34 21.94
CA THR A 336 -6.90 -23.66 22.33
C THR A 336 -7.82 -24.60 23.07
N SER A 337 -8.63 -24.08 23.99
CA SER A 337 -9.75 -24.81 24.60
C SER A 337 -11.08 -24.38 24.03
N THR A 338 -11.98 -25.34 23.80
CA THR A 338 -13.40 -25.03 23.60
C THR A 338 -14.23 -25.20 24.87
N GLY A 339 -13.64 -25.68 25.97
CA GLY A 339 -14.29 -25.82 27.27
C GLY A 339 -14.32 -24.50 28.07
N ASP A 340 -15.42 -24.27 28.79
CA ASP A 340 -15.60 -23.11 29.65
C ASP A 340 -14.84 -23.29 30.97
N GLY A 341 -13.78 -22.50 31.21
CA GLY A 341 -13.04 -22.51 32.48
C GLY A 341 -13.50 -21.44 33.48
N SER A 342 -13.36 -21.69 34.80
CA SER A 342 -13.77 -20.78 35.89
C SER A 342 -12.63 -19.91 36.50
N ALA A 343 -11.49 -19.78 35.82
CA ALA A 343 -10.19 -19.46 36.45
C ALA A 343 -9.89 -17.98 36.80
N TRP A 344 -10.83 -17.19 37.35
CA TRP A 344 -10.63 -15.72 37.48
C TRP A 344 -10.73 -15.07 38.85
N SER A 345 -10.46 -15.79 39.94
CA SER A 345 -10.13 -15.10 41.19
C SER A 345 -8.82 -14.28 41.10
N VAL A 346 -7.96 -14.53 40.09
CA VAL A 346 -6.58 -14.02 39.99
C VAL A 346 -6.47 -12.53 39.63
N LEU A 347 -7.40 -11.96 38.86
CA LEU A 347 -7.26 -10.59 38.35
C LEU A 347 -7.66 -9.48 39.34
N GLY A 348 -8.36 -9.80 40.44
CA GLY A 348 -8.80 -8.81 41.41
C GLY A 348 -9.72 -7.71 40.87
N LEU A 349 -10.24 -7.83 39.64
CA LEU A 349 -11.19 -6.87 39.04
C LEU A 349 -12.59 -7.09 39.65
N SER A 350 -12.82 -6.53 40.83
CA SER A 350 -14.07 -6.74 41.59
C SER A 350 -15.33 -6.20 40.91
N ASN A 351 -15.19 -5.32 39.92
CA ASN A 351 -16.29 -4.55 39.35
C ASN A 351 -16.68 -4.97 37.92
N ALA A 352 -15.97 -5.92 37.31
CA ALA A 352 -16.32 -6.47 36.00
C ALA A 352 -16.81 -7.91 36.14
N THR A 353 -18.02 -8.20 35.65
CA THR A 353 -18.45 -9.58 35.43
C THR A 353 -17.79 -10.08 34.15
N LEU A 354 -16.87 -11.02 34.32
CA LEU A 354 -16.23 -11.70 33.19
C LEU A 354 -17.13 -12.84 32.72
N GLY A 355 -17.25 -12.96 31.40
CA GLY A 355 -17.89 -14.08 30.72
C GLY A 355 -17.04 -15.34 30.77
N LYS A 356 -17.45 -16.33 29.97
CA LYS A 356 -16.77 -17.62 29.83
C LYS A 356 -15.38 -17.44 29.23
N VAL A 357 -14.43 -18.27 29.68
CA VAL A 357 -13.02 -18.11 29.31
C VAL A 357 -12.51 -19.32 28.55
N GLN A 358 -11.80 -19.03 27.47
CA GLN A 358 -11.16 -20.00 26.60
C GLN A 358 -9.64 -19.79 26.68
N PRO A 359 -8.89 -20.68 27.34
CA PRO A 359 -7.44 -20.63 27.31
C PRO A 359 -6.89 -20.87 25.91
N GLU A 360 -5.83 -20.13 25.59
CA GLU A 360 -5.08 -20.12 24.34
C GLU A 360 -3.58 -20.08 24.68
N LEU A 361 -2.88 -21.20 24.55
CA LEU A 361 -1.43 -21.27 24.73
C LEU A 361 -0.77 -21.30 23.37
N GLN A 362 -0.12 -20.21 22.99
CA GLN A 362 0.67 -20.12 21.76
C GLN A 362 2.15 -20.31 22.11
N THR A 363 2.81 -21.25 21.43
CA THR A 363 4.26 -21.47 21.49
C THR A 363 4.83 -21.30 20.10
N THR A 364 5.78 -20.39 19.93
CA THR A 364 6.47 -20.17 18.66
C THR A 364 7.90 -20.67 18.76
N VAL A 365 8.32 -21.50 17.79
CA VAL A 365 9.72 -21.86 17.60
C VAL A 365 10.27 -21.03 16.46
N LEU A 366 11.03 -20.00 16.81
CA LEU A 366 11.91 -19.34 15.87
C LEU A 366 13.04 -20.32 15.57
N ILE A 367 13.03 -20.88 14.35
CA ILE A 367 14.12 -21.58 13.64
C ILE A 367 15.20 -22.22 14.55
N ALA A 368 15.29 -23.55 14.54
CA ALA A 368 16.25 -24.40 15.27
C ALA A 368 17.54 -23.73 15.80
N ALA A 369 17.46 -23.02 16.93
CA ALA A 369 18.54 -22.52 17.80
C ALA A 369 18.04 -21.47 18.82
N GLU A 370 16.92 -20.79 18.53
CA GLU A 370 16.40 -19.75 19.42
C GLU A 370 15.55 -20.33 20.57
N PRO A 371 15.53 -19.66 21.74
CA PRO A 371 14.63 -20.04 22.82
C PRO A 371 13.18 -19.96 22.35
N LYS A 372 12.36 -20.94 22.77
CA LYS A 372 10.92 -20.95 22.51
C LYS A 372 10.28 -19.69 23.09
N HIS A 373 9.45 -19.03 22.29
CA HIS A 373 8.65 -17.91 22.77
C HIS A 373 7.27 -18.42 23.16
N TYR A 374 6.90 -18.22 24.43
CA TYR A 374 5.64 -18.70 24.98
C TYR A 374 4.72 -17.53 25.25
N VAL A 375 3.53 -17.58 24.67
CA VAL A 375 2.47 -16.59 24.82
C VAL A 375 1.24 -17.32 25.35
N ALA A 376 1.05 -17.27 26.67
CA ALA A 376 -0.14 -17.80 27.29
C ALA A 376 -1.21 -16.71 27.29
N ARG A 377 -2.36 -16.97 26.67
CA ARG A 377 -3.51 -16.06 26.61
C ARG A 377 -4.75 -16.75 27.18
N LEU A 378 -5.63 -15.95 27.73
CA LEU A 378 -6.99 -16.35 28.08
C LEU A 378 -7.93 -15.40 27.35
N THR A 379 -8.79 -15.94 26.48
CA THR A 379 -9.80 -15.11 25.79
C THR A 379 -11.12 -15.16 26.55
N THR A 380 -11.80 -14.02 26.67
CA THR A 380 -13.07 -13.91 27.38
C THR A 380 -13.88 -12.73 26.86
N GLN A 381 -15.14 -12.65 27.30
CA GLN A 381 -16.01 -11.51 27.14
C GLN A 381 -16.00 -10.68 28.42
N LEU A 382 -15.63 -9.41 28.32
CA LEU A 382 -15.73 -8.46 29.42
C LEU A 382 -17.05 -7.69 29.28
N ASP A 383 -17.97 -7.88 30.23
CA ASP A 383 -19.22 -7.12 30.26
C ASP A 383 -18.93 -5.70 30.79
N LEU A 384 -19.04 -4.68 29.94
CA LEU A 384 -18.84 -3.27 30.32
C LEU A 384 -20.09 -2.65 30.90
N SER A 385 -21.25 -3.07 30.38
CA SER A 385 -22.58 -2.63 30.77
C SER A 385 -23.60 -3.67 30.31
N SER A 386 -24.89 -3.48 30.61
CA SER A 386 -25.95 -4.43 30.23
C SER A 386 -26.04 -4.73 28.72
N ASN A 387 -25.41 -3.91 27.87
CA ASN A 387 -25.58 -3.98 26.42
C ASN A 387 -24.24 -4.12 25.64
N HIS A 388 -23.08 -4.14 26.31
CA HIS A 388 -21.79 -4.13 25.65
C HIS A 388 -20.87 -5.21 26.23
N GLN A 389 -20.52 -6.19 25.40
CA GLN A 389 -19.57 -7.26 25.72
C GLN A 389 -18.32 -7.09 24.85
N LEU A 390 -17.15 -7.02 25.49
CA LEU A 390 -15.88 -6.82 24.81
C LEU A 390 -15.13 -8.15 24.71
N ASN A 391 -14.82 -8.60 23.50
CA ASN A 391 -13.97 -9.77 23.30
C ASN A 391 -12.51 -9.36 23.57
N VAL A 392 -11.98 -9.78 24.73
CA VAL A 392 -10.61 -9.48 25.16
C VAL A 392 -9.76 -10.74 25.22
N TYR A 393 -8.45 -10.57 25.11
CA TYR A 393 -7.47 -11.56 25.56
C TYR A 393 -6.73 -11.00 26.77
N LEU A 394 -6.41 -11.86 27.73
CA LEU A 394 -5.40 -11.59 28.73
C LEU A 394 -4.20 -12.50 28.48
N GLN A 395 -3.09 -11.91 28.08
CA GLN A 395 -1.79 -12.53 28.11
C GLN A 395 -1.29 -12.64 29.56
N LEU A 396 -1.03 -13.88 29.96
CA LEU A 396 -0.44 -14.24 31.24
C LEU A 396 1.07 -14.03 31.18
N PRO A 397 1.71 -13.65 32.29
CA PRO A 397 3.14 -13.39 32.32
C PRO A 397 3.90 -14.70 32.12
N THR A 398 4.88 -14.67 31.22
CA THR A 398 5.83 -15.75 30.97
C THR A 398 7.24 -15.17 31.01
N GLY A 399 8.07 -15.57 31.98
CA GLY A 399 9.40 -15.00 32.20
C GLY A 399 9.37 -13.48 32.44
N TYR A 400 9.93 -12.71 31.50
CA TYR A 400 9.95 -11.23 31.55
C TYR A 400 8.74 -10.56 30.88
N ASN A 401 7.85 -11.32 30.27
CA ASN A 401 6.68 -10.76 29.61
C ASN A 401 5.68 -10.26 30.66
N PRO A 402 5.20 -8.99 30.57
CA PRO A 402 4.20 -8.48 31.47
C PRO A 402 2.85 -9.14 31.25
N TRP A 403 1.95 -8.98 32.23
CA TRP A 403 0.53 -9.19 31.96
C TRP A 403 0.10 -8.22 30.86
N GLU A 404 -0.63 -8.71 29.87
CA GLU A 404 -1.17 -7.86 28.80
C GLU A 404 -2.67 -8.13 28.63
N LEU A 405 -3.55 -7.16 28.88
CA LEU A 405 -4.94 -7.25 28.44
C LEU A 405 -5.08 -6.55 27.11
N GLY A 406 -5.62 -7.21 26.09
CA GLY A 406 -5.89 -6.56 24.82
C GLY A 406 -7.19 -6.98 24.15
N LEU A 407 -7.53 -6.29 23.06
CA LEU A 407 -8.71 -6.65 22.26
C LEU A 407 -8.40 -7.81 21.35
N ARG A 408 -9.35 -8.74 21.22
CA ARG A 408 -9.28 -9.81 20.23
C ARG A 408 -9.59 -9.29 18.82
N GLU A 409 -10.48 -8.31 18.74
CA GLU A 409 -10.95 -7.69 17.50
C GLU A 409 -11.35 -6.23 17.75
N PRO A 410 -11.37 -5.37 16.71
CA PRO A 410 -11.86 -4.01 16.84
C PRO A 410 -13.27 -3.97 17.43
N PHE A 411 -13.48 -3.11 18.42
CA PHE A 411 -14.75 -3.02 19.13
C PHE A 411 -15.33 -1.61 19.07
N TYR A 412 -16.58 -1.50 18.67
CA TYR A 412 -17.29 -0.22 18.67
C TYR A 412 -17.68 0.15 20.11
N VAL A 413 -17.11 1.24 20.62
CA VAL A 413 -17.53 1.87 21.87
C VAL A 413 -18.37 3.09 21.51
N GLY A 414 -19.64 3.11 21.93
CA GLY A 414 -20.57 4.18 21.56
C GLY A 414 -20.04 5.57 21.91
N GLY A 415 -19.27 5.68 23.00
CA GLY A 415 -18.46 6.85 23.31
C GLY A 415 -17.50 6.64 24.48
N PHE A 416 -16.88 7.72 24.95
CA PHE A 416 -15.93 7.68 26.08
C PHE A 416 -16.55 7.19 27.39
N ALA A 417 -17.88 7.28 27.57
CA ALA A 417 -18.54 6.72 28.75
C ALA A 417 -18.38 5.20 28.85
N ASP A 418 -18.45 4.48 27.72
CA ASP A 418 -18.22 3.03 27.66
C ASP A 418 -16.74 2.71 27.92
N ILE A 419 -15.83 3.58 27.47
CA ILE A 419 -14.41 3.48 27.81
C ILE A 419 -14.23 3.67 29.33
N TYR A 420 -14.84 4.68 29.94
CA TYR A 420 -14.75 4.91 31.40
C TYR A 420 -15.32 3.77 32.22
N ALA A 421 -16.32 3.04 31.71
CA ALA A 421 -16.82 1.84 32.34
C ALA A 421 -15.73 0.76 32.51
N LEU A 422 -14.79 0.64 31.56
CA LEU A 422 -13.60 -0.23 31.70
C LEU A 422 -12.77 0.11 32.96
N PHE A 423 -12.79 1.38 33.37
CA PHE A 423 -12.02 1.90 34.49
C PHE A 423 -12.86 2.08 35.77
N GLY A 424 -13.95 1.31 35.89
CA GLY A 424 -14.84 1.37 37.05
C GLY A 424 -15.61 2.69 37.17
N GLY A 425 -15.81 3.38 36.04
CA GLY A 425 -16.49 4.68 35.98
C GLY A 425 -15.59 5.87 36.33
N ASN A 426 -14.31 5.64 36.63
CA ASN A 426 -13.36 6.74 36.82
C ASN A 426 -13.10 7.42 35.47
N ARG A 427 -13.25 8.75 35.45
CA ARG A 427 -12.88 9.55 34.29
C ARG A 427 -11.37 9.47 34.09
N LEU A 428 -10.94 8.99 32.92
CA LEU A 428 -9.58 9.24 32.46
C LEU A 428 -9.42 10.77 32.29
N ALA A 429 -8.24 11.33 32.53
CA ALA A 429 -7.93 12.72 32.18
C ALA A 429 -7.76 12.84 30.65
N VAL A 430 -8.81 12.47 29.94
CA VAL A 430 -8.98 12.76 28.54
C VAL A 430 -9.60 14.16 28.49
N PRO A 431 -9.05 15.09 27.70
CA PRO A 431 -9.62 16.41 27.50
C PRO A 431 -11.12 16.32 27.17
N THR A 432 -11.95 17.11 27.85
CA THR A 432 -13.43 17.02 27.75
C THR A 432 -13.98 17.16 26.33
N GLN A 433 -13.21 17.78 25.43
CA GLN A 433 -13.53 17.93 24.02
C GLN A 433 -13.57 16.58 23.30
N PHE A 434 -12.77 15.60 23.71
CA PHE A 434 -12.84 14.25 23.16
C PHE A 434 -14.09 13.50 23.60
N GLU A 435 -14.62 13.77 24.80
CA GLU A 435 -15.84 13.12 25.29
C GLU A 435 -17.04 13.39 24.37
N SER A 436 -16.98 14.50 23.61
CA SER A 436 -18.00 14.88 22.65
C SER A 436 -17.93 14.12 21.32
N LEU A 437 -16.85 13.38 21.05
CA LEU A 437 -16.72 12.49 19.91
C LEU A 437 -17.55 11.24 20.18
N GLY A 438 -18.86 11.33 19.92
CA GLY A 438 -19.72 10.15 19.84
C GLY A 438 -19.30 9.31 18.64
N GLN A 439 -19.30 7.98 18.78
CA GLN A 439 -18.88 6.99 17.76
C GLN A 439 -17.36 6.76 17.70
N LEU A 440 -16.87 5.89 18.59
CA LEU A 440 -15.47 5.47 18.66
C LEU A 440 -15.37 3.98 18.34
N THR A 441 -14.31 3.58 17.65
CA THR A 441 -13.95 2.15 17.54
C THR A 441 -12.62 1.94 18.23
N LEU A 442 -12.59 1.14 19.28
CA LEU A 442 -11.34 0.68 19.84
C LEU A 442 -10.75 -0.35 18.89
N ASN A 443 -9.79 0.07 18.05
CA ASN A 443 -9.03 -0.85 17.22
C ASN A 443 -8.02 -1.64 18.05
N GLN A 444 -7.46 -1.00 19.09
CA GLN A 444 -6.52 -1.63 19.98
C GLN A 444 -6.66 -1.06 21.40
N LEU A 445 -6.97 -1.92 22.35
CA LEU A 445 -6.76 -1.69 23.78
C LEU A 445 -5.57 -2.55 24.17
N MET A 446 -4.59 -2.00 24.90
CA MET A 446 -3.47 -2.79 25.42
C MET A 446 -3.09 -2.30 26.80
N MET A 447 -3.41 -3.08 27.83
CA MET A 447 -3.03 -2.77 29.20
C MET A 447 -1.82 -3.62 29.56
N ARG A 448 -0.72 -3.01 30.00
CA ARG A 448 0.49 -3.75 30.40
C ARG A 448 0.78 -3.58 31.88
N HIS A 449 0.94 -4.69 32.59
CA HIS A 449 1.34 -4.68 33.99
C HIS A 449 2.64 -5.48 34.20
N PRO A 450 3.78 -4.81 34.43
CA PRO A 450 5.04 -5.48 34.74
C PRO A 450 4.91 -6.26 36.06
N PRO A 451 5.40 -7.52 36.15
CA PRO A 451 5.14 -8.40 37.28
C PRO A 451 5.71 -7.94 38.64
N GLN A 452 6.57 -6.91 38.65
CA GLN A 452 7.20 -6.35 39.86
C GLN A 452 6.90 -4.86 40.08
N SER A 453 6.03 -4.27 39.25
CA SER A 453 5.69 -2.86 39.32
C SER A 453 4.40 -2.70 40.11
N HIS A 454 4.36 -1.78 41.08
CA HIS A 454 3.10 -1.25 41.61
C HIS A 454 2.44 -0.25 40.66
N ARG A 455 3.05 -0.01 39.49
CA ARG A 455 2.53 0.88 38.44
C ARG A 455 1.97 0.04 37.31
N TRP A 456 0.71 0.32 36.99
CA TRP A 456 0.08 -0.12 35.76
C TRP A 456 0.43 0.89 34.66
N SER A 457 0.87 0.42 33.50
CA SER A 457 1.03 1.27 32.30
C SER A 457 -0.06 0.89 31.32
N TRP A 458 -0.86 1.84 30.89
CA TRP A 458 -1.99 1.58 30.00
C TRP A 458 -1.66 2.20 28.65
N TYR A 459 -1.91 1.45 27.59
CA TYR A 459 -1.75 1.91 26.22
C TYR A 459 -3.09 1.75 25.52
N VAL A 460 -3.72 2.86 25.13
CA VAL A 460 -5.09 2.85 24.59
C VAL A 460 -5.10 3.41 23.18
N ALA A 461 -4.74 2.57 22.20
CA ALA A 461 -4.82 2.93 20.79
C ALA A 461 -6.27 2.83 20.25
N ALA A 462 -7.08 3.83 20.57
CA ALA A 462 -8.43 3.99 20.05
C ALA A 462 -8.41 4.70 18.69
N THR A 463 -8.95 4.09 17.63
CA THR A 463 -9.10 4.77 16.34
C THR A 463 -10.53 5.27 16.18
N LEU A 464 -10.69 6.56 15.94
CA LEU A 464 -11.96 7.07 15.46
C LEU A 464 -12.20 6.49 14.05
N THR A 465 -13.13 5.55 13.93
CA THR A 465 -13.67 5.18 12.63
C THR A 465 -15.17 5.40 12.71
N ALA A 466 -15.75 5.97 11.65
CA ALA A 466 -17.21 5.96 11.51
C ALA A 466 -17.71 4.53 11.75
N PRO A 467 -18.85 4.33 12.43
CA PRO A 467 -19.36 3.00 12.72
C PRO A 467 -19.43 2.20 11.41
N PRO A 468 -19.04 0.91 11.42
CA PRO A 468 -19.26 0.07 10.26
C PRO A 468 -20.74 0.15 9.91
N ALA A 469 -21.06 0.72 8.75
CA ALA A 469 -22.43 1.01 8.37
C ALA A 469 -23.20 -0.32 8.35
N ALA A 470 -24.06 -0.53 9.35
CA ALA A 470 -24.90 -1.74 9.42
C ALA A 470 -25.82 -1.85 8.20
N ASP A 471 -26.11 -0.72 7.56
CA ASP A 471 -26.70 -0.60 6.23
C ASP A 471 -25.89 0.41 5.41
N ALA A 472 -25.34 0.00 4.26
CA ALA A 472 -24.54 0.86 3.36
C ALA A 472 -25.28 2.11 2.82
N ALA A 473 -26.57 2.27 3.13
CA ALA A 473 -27.38 3.42 2.77
C ALA A 473 -27.19 4.63 3.72
N ASP A 474 -26.72 4.41 4.95
CA ASP A 474 -26.39 5.44 5.94
C ASP A 474 -24.87 5.46 6.19
N ALA A 475 -24.09 5.61 5.12
CA ALA A 475 -22.68 6.01 5.23
C ALA A 475 -22.63 7.43 5.83
N GLY A 476 -22.77 7.50 7.15
CA GLY A 476 -22.84 8.73 7.92
C GLY A 476 -21.67 9.63 7.60
N THR A 477 -21.93 10.94 7.59
CA THR A 477 -20.92 11.98 7.53
C THR A 477 -19.77 11.64 8.45
N ALA A 478 -18.55 11.56 7.91
CA ALA A 478 -17.34 11.31 8.69
C ALA A 478 -17.33 12.21 9.93
N PRO A 479 -16.91 11.69 11.11
CA PRO A 479 -16.95 12.46 12.35
C PRO A 479 -16.18 13.77 12.15
N THR A 480 -16.84 14.88 12.48
CA THR A 480 -16.25 16.20 12.44
C THR A 480 -16.01 16.69 13.86
N TRP A 481 -14.84 17.28 14.10
CA TRP A 481 -14.51 17.92 15.36
C TRP A 481 -14.34 19.42 15.13
N THR A 482 -15.31 20.19 15.62
CA THR A 482 -15.27 21.65 15.60
C THR A 482 -14.62 22.14 16.88
N ILE A 483 -13.35 22.54 16.81
CA ILE A 483 -12.62 23.14 17.93
C ILE A 483 -12.93 24.64 18.00
N ILE A 484 -12.83 25.31 16.85
CA ILE A 484 -13.17 26.72 16.68
C ILE A 484 -14.07 26.80 15.46
N SER A 485 -15.34 27.14 15.67
CA SER A 485 -16.34 27.19 14.58
C SER A 485 -15.86 28.05 13.41
N ASN A 486 -15.97 27.51 12.20
CA ASN A 486 -15.54 28.10 10.92
C ASN A 486 -14.02 28.36 10.79
N VAL A 487 -13.20 27.87 11.72
CA VAL A 487 -11.75 28.12 11.71
C VAL A 487 -10.96 26.83 11.85
N LEU A 488 -11.32 25.97 12.79
CA LEU A 488 -10.63 24.73 13.09
C LEU A 488 -11.66 23.61 13.18
N GLU A 489 -12.00 23.10 12.00
CA GLU A 489 -12.92 21.98 11.78
C GLU A 489 -12.12 20.83 11.18
N LEU A 490 -12.07 19.72 11.90
CA LEU A 490 -11.33 18.52 11.54
C LEU A 490 -12.30 17.44 11.09
N GLU A 491 -12.07 16.85 9.92
CA GLU A 491 -12.86 15.75 9.35
C GLU A 491 -12.04 14.46 9.33
N GLN A 492 -12.68 13.30 9.21
CA GLN A 492 -12.00 12.00 9.07
C GLN A 492 -10.95 11.74 10.16
N LEU A 493 -11.35 11.99 11.40
CA LEU A 493 -10.50 11.82 12.57
C LEU A 493 -10.03 10.36 12.70
N SER A 494 -8.78 10.17 13.06
CA SER A 494 -8.15 8.92 13.50
C SER A 494 -7.27 9.27 14.69
N MET A 495 -7.31 8.51 15.77
CA MET A 495 -6.60 8.85 17.00
C MET A 495 -5.71 7.71 17.45
N THR A 496 -4.67 8.05 18.21
CA THR A 496 -3.90 7.13 19.03
C THR A 496 -3.60 7.87 20.33
N LEU A 497 -4.05 7.31 21.45
CA LEU A 497 -3.92 7.92 22.77
C LEU A 497 -3.06 7.04 23.68
N ASP A 498 -1.97 7.61 24.16
CA ASP A 498 -1.13 6.98 25.17
C ASP A 498 -1.52 7.56 26.52
N ALA A 499 -2.18 6.74 27.34
CA ALA A 499 -2.68 7.15 28.65
C ALA A 499 -1.98 6.37 29.75
N ASP A 500 -0.97 6.96 30.38
CA ASP A 500 -0.38 6.38 31.57
C ASP A 500 -1.28 6.62 32.79
N VAL A 501 -1.76 5.55 33.42
CA VAL A 501 -2.59 5.62 34.63
C VAL A 501 -1.79 5.16 35.85
N TYR A 502 -1.49 6.08 36.75
CA TYR A 502 -0.78 5.84 38.00
C TYR A 502 -1.75 5.80 39.17
N GLU A 503 -1.70 4.77 40.00
CA GLU A 503 -2.39 4.80 41.29
C GLU A 503 -1.64 5.70 42.27
N THR A 504 -2.36 6.61 42.94
CA THR A 504 -1.86 7.49 43.99
C THR A 504 -2.72 7.41 45.24
N ALA A 505 -2.24 7.96 46.36
CA ALA A 505 -3.00 8.00 47.61
C ALA A 505 -4.35 8.74 47.48
N ASP A 506 -4.47 9.64 46.49
CA ASP A 506 -5.66 10.46 46.24
C ASP A 506 -6.53 9.91 45.08
N GLY A 507 -6.21 8.72 44.54
CA GLY A 507 -6.87 8.10 43.39
C GLY A 507 -5.93 7.90 42.20
N PHE A 508 -6.48 7.71 41.00
CA PHE A 508 -5.67 7.50 39.80
C PHE A 508 -5.25 8.83 39.16
N LEU A 509 -3.93 9.07 39.02
CA LEU A 509 -3.39 10.13 38.16
C LEU A 509 -3.26 9.60 36.74
N THR A 510 -3.74 10.35 35.77
CA THR A 510 -3.61 10.00 34.35
C THR A 510 -2.82 11.07 33.63
N ALA A 511 -1.76 10.67 32.93
CA ALA A 511 -1.08 11.51 31.95
C ALA A 511 -1.47 10.98 30.58
N SER A 512 -2.13 11.81 29.77
CA SER A 512 -2.52 11.43 28.41
C SER A 512 -1.73 12.25 27.41
N ALA A 513 -0.92 11.58 26.61
CA ALA A 513 -0.28 12.14 25.43
C ALA A 513 -0.82 11.40 24.21
N GLY A 514 -0.72 11.99 23.03
CA GLY A 514 -1.18 11.26 21.86
C GLY A 514 -1.14 12.07 20.59
N THR A 515 -1.62 11.42 19.54
CA THR A 515 -1.71 12.01 18.21
C THR A 515 -3.06 11.74 17.59
N ILE A 516 -3.62 12.75 16.93
CA ILE A 516 -4.84 12.63 16.14
C ILE A 516 -4.47 12.92 14.69
N GLY A 517 -4.58 11.93 13.82
CA GLY A 517 -4.65 12.14 12.38
C GLY A 517 -6.01 12.69 12.00
N ALA A 518 -6.07 13.72 11.16
CA ALA A 518 -7.33 14.28 10.69
C ALA A 518 -7.15 14.93 9.32
N ARG A 519 -8.26 15.41 8.75
CA ARG A 519 -8.25 16.28 7.58
C ARG A 519 -8.73 17.67 7.96
N PHE A 520 -7.93 18.68 7.64
CA PHE A 520 -8.20 20.07 7.96
C PHE A 520 -8.39 20.88 6.69
N ARG A 521 -9.43 21.71 6.63
CA ARG A 521 -9.66 22.64 5.53
C ARG A 521 -9.18 24.03 5.92
N LEU A 522 -8.30 24.61 5.11
CA LEU A 522 -7.80 25.97 5.30
C LEU A 522 -8.15 26.82 4.08
N GLY A 523 -9.10 27.75 4.25
CA GLY A 523 -9.54 28.64 3.19
C GLY A 523 -10.10 27.88 1.99
N SER A 524 -9.51 28.10 0.82
CA SER A 524 -9.90 27.43 -0.43
C SER A 524 -9.08 26.18 -0.76
N LEU A 525 -8.11 25.81 0.09
CA LEU A 525 -7.25 24.66 -0.14
C LEU A 525 -8.05 23.35 -0.11
N THR A 526 -7.56 22.36 -0.88
CA THR A 526 -7.98 20.98 -0.66
C THR A 526 -7.66 20.55 0.77
N ALA A 527 -8.50 19.70 1.35
CA ALA A 527 -8.32 19.25 2.72
C ALA A 527 -6.91 18.66 2.93
N LEU A 528 -6.20 19.21 3.92
CA LEU A 528 -4.85 18.85 4.31
C LEU A 528 -4.90 17.69 5.30
N ASP A 529 -4.05 16.69 5.12
CA ASP A 529 -3.87 15.66 6.15
C ASP A 529 -3.01 16.26 7.27
N VAL A 530 -3.52 16.23 8.48
CA VAL A 530 -2.92 16.88 9.64
C VAL A 530 -2.70 15.91 10.78
N LEU A 531 -1.67 16.18 11.56
CA LEU A 531 -1.38 15.53 12.81
C LEU A 531 -1.54 16.53 13.95
N VAL A 532 -2.48 16.27 14.86
CA VAL A 532 -2.67 17.04 16.09
C VAL A 532 -1.95 16.32 17.22
N GLN A 533 -0.99 16.99 17.85
CA GLN A 533 -0.28 16.52 19.04
C GLN A 533 -1.02 16.95 20.30
N VAL A 534 -1.32 15.96 21.15
CA VAL A 534 -1.96 16.13 22.46
C VAL A 534 -0.85 16.13 23.52
N PRO A 535 -0.67 17.24 24.26
CA PRO A 535 0.35 17.32 25.30
C PRO A 535 -0.08 16.60 26.59
N ASP A 536 0.91 16.12 27.34
CA ASP A 536 0.74 15.33 28.57
C ASP A 536 0.13 16.11 29.75
N GLN A 537 0.32 17.43 29.85
CA GLN A 537 -0.13 18.25 30.99
C GLN A 537 -0.52 19.70 30.62
N GLY A 538 -1.72 19.91 30.07
CA GLY A 538 -2.32 21.25 29.93
C GLY A 538 -1.54 22.23 29.05
N GLY A 539 -0.65 21.72 28.18
CA GLY A 539 0.08 22.50 27.19
C GLY A 539 -0.81 22.94 26.02
N ALA A 540 -0.29 23.84 25.18
CA ALA A 540 -0.95 24.17 23.92
C ALA A 540 -0.87 22.97 22.96
N TRP A 541 -2.00 22.65 22.34
CA TRP A 541 -2.09 21.61 21.33
C TRP A 541 -1.52 22.12 20.04
N THR A 542 -0.90 21.22 19.27
CA THR A 542 -0.27 21.60 18.02
C THR A 542 -0.81 20.77 16.88
N LEU A 543 -1.51 21.39 15.95
CA LEU A 543 -1.84 20.82 14.65
C LEU A 543 -0.66 21.07 13.71
N SER A 544 -0.26 20.05 12.96
CA SER A 544 0.79 20.17 11.94
C SER A 544 0.37 19.49 10.65
N ALA A 545 0.71 20.11 9.51
CA ALA A 545 0.50 19.56 8.17
C ALA A 545 1.80 19.71 7.38
N GLY A 546 2.21 18.66 6.66
CA GLY A 546 3.27 18.72 5.66
C GLY A 546 2.68 18.46 4.28
N THR A 547 2.88 19.35 3.32
CA THR A 547 2.27 19.24 2.00
C THR A 547 3.13 19.90 0.92
N SER A 548 2.70 19.81 -0.33
CA SER A 548 3.28 20.53 -1.47
C SER A 548 2.13 20.98 -2.38
N GLN A 549 1.28 21.86 -1.85
CA GLN A 549 0.09 22.37 -2.55
C GLN A 549 0.25 23.86 -2.86
N ALA A 550 -0.33 24.29 -3.99
CA ALA A 550 -0.43 25.71 -4.31
C ALA A 550 -1.23 26.42 -3.21
N PHE A 551 -0.73 27.58 -2.78
CA PHE A 551 -1.18 28.27 -1.59
C PHE A 551 -1.37 29.75 -1.89
N GLN A 552 -2.42 30.36 -1.35
CA GLN A 552 -2.57 31.81 -1.33
C GLN A 552 -2.47 32.28 0.13
N LEU A 553 -1.75 33.39 0.37
CA LEU A 553 -1.70 33.98 1.71
C LEU A 553 -3.10 34.36 2.24
N SER A 554 -4.07 34.61 1.35
CA SER A 554 -5.47 34.84 1.72
C SER A 554 -6.16 33.59 2.28
N ASP A 555 -5.67 32.37 2.01
CA ASP A 555 -6.24 31.14 2.59
C ASP A 555 -6.07 31.11 4.11
N THR A 556 -5.11 31.84 4.68
CA THR A 556 -4.96 31.98 6.14
C THR A 556 -5.94 32.97 6.78
N ALA A 557 -6.82 33.62 6.00
CA ALA A 557 -7.78 34.59 6.52
C ALA A 557 -8.61 33.99 7.66
N GLN A 558 -9.00 32.72 7.55
CA GLN A 558 -9.75 32.01 8.60
C GLN A 558 -8.99 31.97 9.94
N LEU A 559 -7.67 31.78 9.92
CA LEU A 559 -6.82 31.80 11.13
C LEU A 559 -6.67 33.22 11.71
N LEU A 560 -6.89 34.25 10.89
CA LEU A 560 -6.66 35.67 11.19
C LEU A 560 -7.96 36.45 11.43
N ASN A 561 -9.04 35.77 11.85
CA ASN A 561 -10.35 36.40 12.05
C ASN A 561 -10.88 37.08 10.77
N GLU A 562 -10.78 36.36 9.65
CA GLU A 562 -11.20 36.77 8.29
C GLU A 562 -10.39 37.93 7.69
N ASP A 563 -9.28 38.33 8.34
CA ASP A 563 -8.35 39.32 7.79
C ASP A 563 -7.37 38.69 6.80
N GLY A 564 -7.80 38.56 5.54
CA GLY A 564 -6.97 38.07 4.44
C GLY A 564 -5.87 39.02 3.98
N THR A 565 -5.75 40.22 4.56
CA THR A 565 -4.79 41.24 4.12
C THR A 565 -3.57 41.36 5.02
N ALA A 566 -3.62 40.89 6.28
CA ALA A 566 -2.53 41.09 7.22
C ALA A 566 -1.21 40.44 6.80
N LEU A 567 -1.24 39.21 6.27
CA LEU A 567 -0.02 38.55 5.80
C LEU A 567 0.49 39.16 4.51
N SER A 568 -0.39 39.44 3.55
CA SER A 568 0.02 40.05 2.27
C SER A 568 0.58 41.47 2.48
N ALA A 569 0.02 42.24 3.41
CA ALA A 569 0.55 43.55 3.80
C ALA A 569 1.89 43.45 4.55
N SER A 570 2.15 42.35 5.25
CA SER A 570 3.44 42.11 5.90
C SER A 570 4.49 41.67 4.87
N MET A 571 4.12 40.77 3.96
CA MET A 571 4.97 40.28 2.87
C MET A 571 5.27 41.36 1.82
N SER A 572 4.35 42.29 1.55
CA SER A 572 4.62 43.37 0.59
C SER A 572 5.74 44.32 1.03
N LYS A 573 6.06 44.36 2.34
CA LYS A 573 7.20 45.13 2.87
C LYS A 573 8.55 44.54 2.49
N ILE A 574 8.63 43.24 2.19
CA ILE A 574 9.87 42.61 1.75
C ILE A 574 9.99 42.56 0.22
N GLY A 575 8.90 42.79 -0.51
CA GLY A 575 8.85 42.85 -1.96
C GLY A 575 7.54 42.31 -2.51
N ALA A 576 7.40 42.29 -3.84
CA ALA A 576 6.29 41.59 -4.48
C ALA A 576 6.64 40.10 -4.59
N THR A 577 5.73 39.25 -4.12
CA THR A 577 5.86 37.78 -4.13
C THR A 577 4.61 37.15 -4.73
N ASP A 578 4.79 36.10 -5.52
CA ASP A 578 3.70 35.28 -6.05
C ASP A 578 4.08 33.79 -6.14
N GLY A 579 3.08 32.96 -6.44
CA GLY A 579 3.23 31.52 -6.61
C GLY A 579 3.73 30.82 -5.35
N PHE A 580 2.96 30.85 -4.26
CA PHE A 580 3.33 30.16 -3.03
C PHE A 580 3.01 28.67 -3.12
N THR A 581 3.92 27.84 -2.63
CA THR A 581 3.68 26.41 -2.41
C THR A 581 3.82 26.12 -0.93
N LEU A 582 2.73 25.73 -0.26
CA LEU A 582 2.73 25.39 1.16
C LEU A 582 3.61 24.15 1.38
N GLU A 583 4.59 24.25 2.26
CA GLU A 583 5.47 23.15 2.69
C GLU A 583 5.03 22.62 4.05
N GLN A 584 4.76 23.53 4.99
CA GLN A 584 4.38 23.19 6.35
C GLN A 584 3.37 24.18 6.91
N LEU A 585 2.37 23.67 7.60
CA LEU A 585 1.48 24.45 8.48
C LEU A 585 1.63 23.92 9.89
N ARG A 586 1.74 24.81 10.88
CA ARG A 586 1.68 24.48 12.29
C ARG A 586 0.71 25.45 12.98
N VAL A 587 -0.28 24.96 13.69
CA VAL A 587 -1.24 25.78 14.44
C VAL A 587 -1.20 25.36 15.90
N SER A 588 -0.88 26.31 16.79
CA SER A 588 -0.95 26.12 18.23
C SER A 588 -2.25 26.70 18.78
N PHE A 589 -2.98 25.91 19.55
CA PHE A 589 -4.29 26.30 20.09
C PHE A 589 -4.52 25.69 21.48
N ASN A 590 -5.46 26.26 22.22
CA ASN A 590 -5.95 25.69 23.46
C ASN A 590 -7.41 25.23 23.26
N PRO A 591 -7.74 23.94 23.43
CA PRO A 591 -9.11 23.47 23.25
C PRO A 591 -10.05 23.84 24.41
N ASP A 592 -9.53 24.10 25.62
CA ASP A 592 -10.33 24.51 26.78
C ASP A 592 -10.80 25.97 26.66
N THR A 593 -9.96 26.80 26.04
CA THR A 593 -10.28 28.17 25.66
C THR A 593 -10.12 28.27 24.15
N PRO A 594 -11.18 28.01 23.34
CA PRO A 594 -11.09 27.74 21.89
C PRO A 594 -10.53 28.92 21.09
N GLN A 595 -9.21 29.07 21.16
CA GLN A 595 -8.43 30.20 20.70
C GLN A 595 -7.14 29.66 20.11
N ILE A 596 -6.78 30.20 18.95
CA ILE A 596 -5.47 29.98 18.33
C ILE A 596 -4.48 30.91 19.04
N THR A 597 -3.45 30.36 19.64
CA THR A 597 -2.40 31.12 20.33
C THR A 597 -1.31 31.56 19.36
N ALA A 598 -0.96 30.69 18.41
CA ALA A 598 -0.03 31.00 17.33
C ALA A 598 -0.27 30.11 16.11
N PHE A 599 0.22 30.53 14.94
CA PHE A 599 0.43 29.62 13.82
C PHE A 599 1.73 29.96 13.08
N SER A 600 2.33 28.94 12.48
CA SER A 600 3.49 29.04 11.62
C SER A 600 3.15 28.47 10.24
N VAL A 601 3.57 29.13 9.18
CA VAL A 601 3.39 28.64 7.81
C VAL A 601 4.70 28.76 7.05
N ALA A 602 5.21 27.62 6.56
CA ALA A 602 6.39 27.54 5.71
C ALA A 602 5.96 27.28 4.26
N PHE A 603 6.54 28.01 3.32
CA PHE A 603 6.21 27.91 1.91
C PHE A 603 7.40 28.27 1.01
N THR A 604 7.43 27.71 -0.19
CA THR A 604 8.32 28.17 -1.26
C THR A 604 7.63 29.30 -2.05
N ILE A 605 8.41 30.31 -2.45
CA ILE A 605 8.00 31.43 -3.28
C ILE A 605 8.55 31.20 -4.70
N GLN A 606 7.69 31.29 -5.73
CA GLN A 606 8.10 31.14 -7.13
C GLN A 606 8.82 32.37 -7.65
N ASN A 607 8.23 33.56 -7.46
CA ASN A 607 8.87 34.81 -7.86
C ASN A 607 8.92 35.78 -6.66
N TRP A 608 10.07 36.43 -6.50
CA TRP A 608 10.25 37.53 -5.55
C TRP A 608 10.99 38.66 -6.22
N THR A 609 10.36 39.84 -6.23
CA THR A 609 10.97 41.07 -6.75
C THR A 609 10.99 42.12 -5.65
N ILE A 610 12.14 42.76 -5.47
CA ILE A 610 12.28 43.89 -4.54
C ILE A 610 12.28 45.18 -5.35
N ASP A 611 11.38 46.08 -5.00
CA ASP A 611 11.33 47.41 -5.61
C ASP A 611 12.69 48.12 -5.49
N GLY A 612 13.16 48.73 -6.58
CA GLY A 612 14.43 49.46 -6.57
C GLY A 612 15.70 48.58 -6.61
N LEU A 613 15.59 47.25 -6.54
CA LEU A 613 16.72 46.32 -6.66
C LEU A 613 16.51 45.27 -7.78
N PRO A 614 16.40 45.69 -9.06
CA PRO A 614 16.13 44.77 -10.17
C PRO A 614 17.26 43.76 -10.44
N TRP A 615 18.48 44.06 -9.96
CA TRP A 615 19.64 43.17 -10.04
C TRP A 615 19.65 42.09 -8.95
N PHE A 616 18.78 42.20 -7.94
CA PHE A 616 18.76 41.29 -6.80
C PHE A 616 17.90 40.08 -7.11
N THR A 617 18.53 39.03 -7.66
CA THR A 617 17.87 37.77 -8.00
C THR A 617 18.14 36.70 -6.95
N MET A 618 17.09 36.00 -6.56
CA MET A 618 17.13 34.92 -5.59
C MET A 618 16.43 33.70 -6.12
N ASN A 619 17.03 32.54 -5.86
CA ASN A 619 16.52 31.26 -6.29
C ASN A 619 16.17 30.41 -5.06
N GLN A 620 15.22 29.48 -5.21
CA GLN A 620 14.84 28.54 -4.15
C GLN A 620 14.44 29.26 -2.84
N ILE A 621 13.55 30.23 -2.95
CA ILE A 621 13.15 31.06 -1.82
C ILE A 621 12.18 30.26 -0.95
N ARG A 622 12.59 29.94 0.26
CA ARG A 622 11.73 29.37 1.30
C ARG A 622 11.46 30.44 2.35
N ALA A 623 10.20 30.67 2.63
CA ALA A 623 9.78 31.57 3.69
C ALA A 623 9.07 30.79 4.80
N GLN A 624 9.28 31.21 6.04
CA GLN A 624 8.52 30.79 7.20
C GLN A 624 7.92 32.05 7.82
N LEU A 625 6.61 32.03 8.08
CA LEU A 625 5.90 33.10 8.79
C LEU A 625 5.40 32.56 10.11
N ASP A 626 5.71 33.27 11.18
CA ASP A 626 5.23 32.98 12.54
C ASP A 626 4.30 34.11 12.97
N VAL A 627 3.07 33.74 13.34
CA VAL A 627 2.03 34.66 13.79
C VAL A 627 1.63 34.32 15.21
N GLN A 628 1.84 35.26 16.14
CA GLN A 628 1.35 35.16 17.52
C GLN A 628 0.08 35.99 17.69
N ASN A 629 -0.83 35.51 18.55
CA ASN A 629 -2.14 36.11 18.81
C ASN A 629 -2.91 36.42 17.51
N PRO A 630 -3.05 35.46 16.58
CA PRO A 630 -3.52 35.72 15.22
C PRO A 630 -4.92 36.33 15.14
N ARG A 631 -5.77 36.06 16.15
CA ARG A 631 -7.14 36.57 16.22
C ARG A 631 -7.29 37.93 16.90
N GLU A 632 -6.25 38.45 17.55
CA GLU A 632 -6.29 39.75 18.23
C GLU A 632 -5.52 40.80 17.43
N ALA A 633 -6.20 41.50 16.51
CA ALA A 633 -5.55 42.44 15.58
C ALA A 633 -4.62 43.47 16.26
N ALA A 634 -4.96 43.92 17.49
CA ALA A 634 -4.15 44.86 18.25
C ALA A 634 -2.89 44.25 18.92
N GLN A 635 -2.86 42.94 19.14
CA GLN A 635 -1.75 42.20 19.75
C GLN A 635 -1.05 41.25 18.76
N ARG A 636 -1.52 41.19 17.52
CA ARG A 636 -1.04 40.30 16.47
C ARG A 636 0.40 40.64 16.11
N LEU A 637 1.32 39.73 16.38
CA LEU A 637 2.71 39.83 15.98
C LEU A 637 2.96 38.91 14.78
N ILE A 638 3.40 39.48 13.66
CA ILE A 638 3.81 38.72 12.46
C ILE A 638 5.32 38.86 12.32
N GLN A 639 6.00 37.74 12.32
CA GLN A 639 7.43 37.63 12.07
C GLN A 639 7.63 36.65 10.92
N GLY A 640 8.74 36.80 10.21
CA GLY A 640 9.08 35.84 9.19
C GLY A 640 10.56 35.76 8.90
N GLU A 641 10.94 34.63 8.34
CA GLU A 641 12.28 34.33 7.89
C GLU A 641 12.20 33.91 6.42
N LEU A 642 13.04 34.48 5.57
CA LEU A 642 13.28 34.02 4.22
C LEU A 642 14.68 33.46 4.14
N SER A 643 14.77 32.24 3.62
CA SER A 643 16.02 31.62 3.24
C SER A 643 16.05 31.40 1.74
N SER A 644 17.17 31.72 1.11
CA SER A 644 17.30 31.61 -0.34
C SER A 644 18.77 31.45 -0.73
N VAL A 645 19.01 31.10 -1.99
CA VAL A 645 20.32 31.21 -2.61
C VAL A 645 20.34 32.47 -3.47
N MET A 646 21.19 33.42 -3.08
CA MET A 646 21.47 34.64 -3.82
C MET A 646 22.66 34.40 -4.77
N THR A 647 22.63 35.01 -5.95
CA THR A 647 23.79 35.04 -6.85
C THR A 647 24.46 36.42 -6.79
N ILE A 648 25.76 36.47 -6.49
CA ILE A 648 26.60 37.66 -6.49
C ILE A 648 27.72 37.45 -7.51
N GLY A 649 27.64 38.14 -8.65
CA GLY A 649 28.55 37.90 -9.77
C GLY A 649 28.47 36.45 -10.23
N SER A 650 29.58 35.72 -10.14
CA SER A 650 29.66 34.28 -10.44
C SER A 650 29.37 33.34 -9.24
N VAL A 651 29.13 33.88 -8.05
CA VAL A 651 29.09 33.12 -6.79
C VAL A 651 27.68 32.96 -6.27
N GLN A 652 27.33 31.75 -5.79
CA GLN A 652 26.08 31.49 -5.10
C GLN A 652 26.29 31.47 -3.59
N VAL A 653 25.46 32.22 -2.87
CA VAL A 653 25.53 32.32 -1.41
C VAL A 653 24.17 32.10 -0.77
N GLY A 654 24.14 31.29 0.29
CA GLY A 654 22.95 31.11 1.10
C GLY A 654 22.70 32.39 1.92
N VAL A 655 21.50 32.94 1.82
CA VAL A 655 21.10 34.14 2.55
C VAL A 655 19.93 33.86 3.48
N LEU A 656 19.90 34.59 4.59
CA LEU A 656 18.83 34.62 5.57
C LEU A 656 18.31 36.05 5.71
N THR A 657 17.00 36.22 5.67
CA THR A 657 16.34 37.50 5.90
C THR A 657 15.28 37.33 6.96
N ALA A 658 15.49 37.93 8.14
CA ALA A 658 14.42 38.05 9.13
C ALA A 658 13.69 39.36 8.92
N PHE A 659 12.36 39.35 9.06
CA PHE A 659 11.55 40.55 9.07
C PHE A 659 10.51 40.48 10.17
N ASP A 660 10.19 41.66 10.71
CA ASP A 660 9.06 41.87 11.60
C ASP A 660 8.12 42.91 10.98
N GLN A 661 7.00 43.18 11.65
CA GLN A 661 6.05 44.19 11.19
C GLN A 661 6.64 45.62 11.08
N GLN A 662 7.86 45.90 11.58
CA GLN A 662 8.43 47.25 11.77
C GLN A 662 9.42 47.72 10.69
N ALA A 663 9.27 47.23 9.45
CA ALA A 663 9.69 47.86 8.18
C ALA A 663 11.18 47.88 7.79
N ILE A 664 12.14 47.57 8.67
CA ILE A 664 13.55 47.41 8.26
C ILE A 664 13.91 45.92 8.34
N TRP A 665 14.20 45.31 7.20
CA TRP A 665 14.69 43.94 7.13
C TRP A 665 16.17 43.90 6.74
N GLN A 666 16.83 42.85 7.22
CA GLN A 666 18.27 42.67 7.04
C GLN A 666 18.53 41.31 6.42
N VAL A 667 19.26 41.30 5.30
CA VAL A 667 19.82 40.08 4.71
C VAL A 667 21.17 39.81 5.34
N ARG A 668 21.43 38.57 5.69
CA ARG A 668 22.72 38.09 6.18
C ARG A 668 23.12 36.84 5.44
N LEU A 669 24.43 36.58 5.30
CA LEU A 669 24.89 35.26 4.88
C LEU A 669 24.48 34.22 5.92
N ARG A 670 24.11 33.03 5.45
CA ARG A 670 24.21 31.82 6.27
C ARG A 670 25.68 31.57 6.60
N ALA A 671 25.96 30.89 7.70
CA ALA A 671 27.27 30.76 8.36
C ALA A 671 28.42 30.11 7.54
N GLN A 672 28.37 30.12 6.22
CA GLN A 672 29.37 29.58 5.30
C GLN A 672 30.08 30.72 4.56
N SER A 673 31.41 30.68 4.56
CA SER A 673 32.20 31.57 3.71
C SER A 673 32.01 31.18 2.24
N ALA A 674 31.98 32.17 1.36
CA ALA A 674 31.84 31.97 -0.07
C ALA A 674 33.10 32.45 -0.81
N GLN A 675 33.69 31.60 -1.64
CA GLN A 675 34.83 31.97 -2.49
C GLN A 675 34.37 32.94 -3.57
N LEU A 676 34.97 34.12 -3.60
CA LEU A 676 34.81 35.11 -4.66
C LEU A 676 35.77 34.80 -5.80
N GLY A 677 35.29 34.85 -7.03
CA GLY A 677 36.14 34.71 -8.22
C GLY A 677 36.99 35.97 -8.42
N SER A 678 36.42 37.14 -8.15
CA SER A 678 37.12 38.43 -8.13
C SER A 678 36.35 39.46 -7.30
N LEU A 679 37.00 40.57 -6.91
CA LEU A 679 36.29 41.71 -6.29
C LEU A 679 35.29 42.39 -7.23
N ASP A 680 35.45 42.21 -8.54
CA ASP A 680 34.48 42.73 -9.49
C ASP A 680 33.13 41.98 -9.40
N ASP A 681 33.07 40.80 -8.78
CA ASP A 681 31.79 40.14 -8.44
C ASP A 681 30.94 41.01 -7.49
N LEU A 682 31.56 41.93 -6.73
CA LEU A 682 30.90 42.84 -5.79
C LEU A 682 30.49 44.19 -6.43
N SER A 683 30.84 44.44 -7.70
CA SER A 683 30.64 45.76 -8.31
C SER A 683 29.17 46.19 -8.40
N ASN A 684 28.24 45.23 -8.41
CA ASN A 684 26.80 45.51 -8.44
C ASN A 684 26.28 46.19 -7.16
N PHE A 685 27.02 46.13 -6.05
CA PHE A 685 26.65 46.80 -4.79
C PHE A 685 27.20 48.22 -4.67
N VAL A 686 28.11 48.65 -5.55
CA VAL A 686 28.78 49.95 -5.46
C VAL A 686 28.46 50.78 -6.70
N SER A 687 27.68 51.85 -6.51
CA SER A 687 27.09 52.64 -7.60
C SER A 687 28.09 53.52 -8.39
N SER A 688 29.37 53.56 -8.03
CA SER A 688 30.32 54.59 -8.53
C SER A 688 31.78 54.17 -8.72
N GLY A 689 32.07 52.90 -9.03
CA GLY A 689 33.41 52.44 -9.38
C GLY A 689 33.63 50.96 -9.10
N SER A 690 34.77 50.39 -9.54
CA SER A 690 35.16 49.05 -9.08
C SER A 690 35.52 49.13 -7.59
N VAL A 691 35.09 48.12 -6.81
CA VAL A 691 35.44 47.96 -5.39
C VAL A 691 36.95 48.07 -5.17
N THR A 692 37.73 47.64 -6.16
CA THR A 692 39.19 47.74 -6.18
C THR A 692 39.73 49.16 -6.00
N SER A 693 39.00 50.19 -6.45
CA SER A 693 39.41 51.60 -6.32
C SER A 693 39.28 52.15 -4.90
N ALA A 694 38.49 51.49 -4.05
CA ALA A 694 38.31 51.85 -2.64
C ALA A 694 39.32 51.16 -1.71
N LEU A 695 40.11 50.20 -2.22
CA LEU A 695 41.03 49.42 -1.42
C LEU A 695 42.44 50.05 -1.39
N PRO A 696 43.21 49.85 -0.31
CA PRO A 696 44.58 50.33 -0.22
C PRO A 696 45.44 49.81 -1.39
N ALA A 697 46.24 50.70 -1.98
CA ALA A 697 47.17 50.31 -3.03
C ALA A 697 48.17 49.26 -2.52
N GLY A 698 48.35 48.18 -3.29
CA GLY A 698 49.29 47.10 -2.97
C GLY A 698 48.73 45.97 -2.11
N LEU A 699 47.41 45.95 -1.82
CA LEU A 699 46.77 44.78 -1.24
C LEU A 699 46.88 43.59 -2.23
N PRO A 700 47.46 42.44 -1.83
CA PRO A 700 47.54 41.28 -2.71
C PRO A 700 46.13 40.73 -2.98
N MET A 701 45.77 40.59 -4.26
CA MET A 701 44.44 40.13 -4.70
C MET A 701 44.47 38.74 -5.35
N ASP A 702 45.66 38.15 -5.49
CA ASP A 702 45.91 37.00 -6.35
C ASP A 702 45.66 35.64 -5.65
N GLY A 703 45.29 35.66 -4.37
CA GLY A 703 44.89 34.48 -3.59
C GLY A 703 43.40 34.54 -3.28
N GLY A 704 42.71 33.41 -3.48
CA GLY A 704 41.25 33.31 -3.37
C GLY A 704 40.66 34.09 -2.21
N LEU A 705 39.82 35.07 -2.56
CA LEU A 705 39.12 35.92 -1.60
C LEU A 705 37.89 35.16 -1.10
N GLN A 706 37.73 35.07 0.21
CA GLN A 706 36.53 34.52 0.81
C GLN A 706 35.66 35.63 1.37
N MET A 707 34.39 35.65 1.03
CA MET A 707 33.40 36.44 1.74
C MET A 707 33.00 35.69 3.00
N ALA A 708 33.55 36.10 4.15
CA ALA A 708 33.30 35.49 5.46
C ALA A 708 32.05 36.05 6.15
N ALA A 709 31.69 37.30 5.83
CA ALA A 709 30.45 37.90 6.28
C ALA A 709 29.84 38.75 5.17
N PHE A 710 28.51 38.76 5.08
CA PHE A 710 27.80 39.77 4.33
C PHE A 710 26.50 40.11 5.03
N THR A 711 26.23 41.40 5.10
CA THR A 711 25.03 41.99 5.65
C THR A 711 24.55 43.07 4.72
N MET A 712 23.26 43.04 4.39
CA MET A 712 22.62 44.06 3.59
C MET A 712 21.38 44.55 4.34
N ARG A 713 21.24 45.87 4.48
CA ARG A 713 20.07 46.49 5.10
C ARG A 713 19.30 47.21 4.02
N TYR A 714 18.05 46.82 3.82
CA TYR A 714 17.17 47.46 2.86
C TYR A 714 16.05 48.21 3.59
N ASP A 715 15.91 49.49 3.25
CA ASP A 715 14.84 50.33 3.77
C ASP A 715 13.62 50.15 2.86
N SER A 716 12.71 49.27 3.28
CA SER A 716 11.51 48.96 2.49
C SER A 716 10.55 50.12 2.32
N GLN A 717 10.55 51.05 3.28
CA GLN A 717 9.64 52.20 3.27
C GLN A 717 10.11 53.22 2.24
N ASN A 718 11.40 53.50 2.21
CA ASN A 718 11.99 54.49 1.31
C ASN A 718 12.53 53.89 0.01
N LYS A 719 12.48 52.56 -0.13
CA LYS A 719 12.87 51.78 -1.31
C LYS A 719 14.31 51.99 -1.75
N TYR A 720 15.24 51.97 -0.80
CA TYR A 720 16.66 52.07 -1.10
C TYR A 720 17.50 51.17 -0.20
N LEU A 721 18.74 50.95 -0.63
CA LEU A 721 19.74 50.19 0.11
C LEU A 721 20.64 51.15 0.91
N PRO A 722 20.36 51.42 2.19
CA PRO A 722 21.21 52.31 3.01
C PRO A 722 22.61 51.77 3.23
N GLU A 723 22.77 50.45 3.39
CA GLU A 723 24.03 49.85 3.83
C GLU A 723 24.19 48.43 3.27
N ALA A 724 25.37 48.14 2.74
CA ALA A 724 25.85 46.79 2.46
C ALA A 724 27.27 46.65 3.02
N THR A 725 27.47 45.63 3.84
CA THR A 725 28.70 45.39 4.59
C THR A 725 29.23 44.00 4.23
N PHE A 726 30.51 43.94 3.88
CA PHE A 726 31.22 42.73 3.50
C PHE A 726 32.39 42.51 4.47
N GLY A 727 32.53 41.30 4.99
CA GLY A 727 33.75 40.80 5.62
C GLY A 727 34.48 39.92 4.62
N LEU A 728 35.70 40.30 4.26
CA LEU A 728 36.52 39.58 3.29
C LEU A 728 37.73 39.00 4.01
N GLU A 729 37.87 37.68 3.95
CA GLU A 729 39.06 36.97 4.41
C GLU A 729 39.96 36.68 3.21
N ALA A 730 41.23 37.06 3.34
CA ALA A 730 42.25 36.75 2.35
C ALA A 730 43.38 35.98 3.05
N ALA A 731 43.66 34.76 2.58
CA ALA A 731 44.80 33.96 3.02
C ALA A 731 46.09 34.42 2.33
N LEU A 732 46.38 35.71 2.42
CA LEU A 732 47.51 36.35 1.72
C LEU A 732 48.39 37.11 2.71
N GLY A 733 49.68 36.80 2.63
CA GLY A 733 50.73 37.58 3.24
C GLY A 733 50.84 38.95 2.58
N TRP A 734 50.63 40.03 3.33
CA TRP A 734 50.79 41.40 2.83
C TRP A 734 52.09 42.01 3.36
N ASP A 735 53.09 42.11 2.48
CA ASP A 735 54.34 42.82 2.75
C ASP A 735 54.13 44.34 2.56
N VAL A 736 53.48 44.97 3.54
CA VAL A 736 53.09 46.39 3.53
C VAL A 736 54.31 47.29 3.36
N LEU A 737 55.44 46.89 3.95
CA LEU A 737 56.74 47.53 3.79
C LEU A 737 57.78 46.44 3.55
N PRO A 738 58.29 46.29 2.31
CA PRO A 738 59.18 45.20 1.93
C PRO A 738 60.32 44.97 2.93
N GLY A 739 60.29 43.82 3.61
CA GLY A 739 61.31 43.40 4.58
C GLY A 739 61.29 44.14 5.93
N VAL A 740 60.25 44.92 6.22
CA VAL A 740 60.11 45.72 7.45
C VAL A 740 58.79 45.41 8.17
N PHE A 741 57.69 45.22 7.45
CA PHE A 741 56.38 44.99 8.06
C PHE A 741 55.51 44.09 7.16
N TYR A 742 55.24 42.89 7.67
CA TYR A 742 54.49 41.83 6.99
C TYR A 742 53.28 41.43 7.84
N ILE A 743 52.12 41.32 7.19
CA ILE A 743 50.88 40.84 7.78
C ILE A 743 50.64 39.42 7.24
N ASP A 744 50.57 38.42 8.11
CA ASP A 744 50.51 36.99 7.71
C ASP A 744 49.12 36.55 7.23
N ALA A 745 48.06 37.19 7.73
CA ALA A 745 46.68 36.99 7.28
C ALA A 745 45.84 38.25 7.51
N ILE A 746 44.90 38.52 6.61
CA ILE A 746 43.94 39.63 6.72
C ILE A 746 42.55 39.01 6.91
N HIS A 747 41.94 39.27 8.07
CA HIS A 747 40.57 38.90 8.41
C HIS A 747 39.65 40.12 8.41
#